data_AF-A0A7H8REC0-F1
#
_entry.id   AF-A0A7H8REC0-F1
#
_cell.length_a   1.000
_cell.length_b   1.000
_cell.length_c   1.000
_cell.angle_alpha   90.00
_cell.angle_beta   90.00
_cell.angle_gamma   90.00
#
_symmetry.space_group_name_H-M   'P 1'
#
loop_
_entity.id
_entity.type
_entity.pdbx_description
1 polymer ?
#
loop_
_entity_poly.entity_id
_entity_poly.type
_entity_poly.pdbx_seq_one_letter_code
_entity_poly.pdbx_strand_id
1 'polypeptide(L)'
;MVVYTGGESTTIKSPRHLPLRHALRKAEQQSSSEDDPKSTHLNPGEEELHSFWAPSLPAGPSYRVQVNQTVKSPEEQQPLQLKGAKEFVVETPRFTLAAGSIYSIYPPSGYSEDHRILPHVVLSDPFLPWERQGSSRTPASSAMRSRVPWLALMVFTQDELRLSPGEVVSDIVDLSKKQSKSTLATRMSVNELRSVKENVALPYQEFDLSGENTTADFIFLPKTLFSHIFPVATEKSGRQTHDISSYQYLSHVRKVNTTGMAVAGQEDTGIFSIIVSPRCGPIEPLQPTTVSVHLVSIEGIEDNIPFPIPDNKQRVALCSLHSWNYSIRPPGTRTIQDSFQHLGEKLGVLRPPPRIIDSFQGSDELTGRLAKRLQDGYSLVRYRAQTGETTVAFFRSPFAPTVVPRETQHDNTFDADFAHCSNSGQDLQILDPQVGIMDITYSVAWQVGRMLALGDQAFTTALLRIRSSIYDETMKECKRLALAEDEGVNVLSRGQLLGALRHIPEQLGEITSEREEIDRSNRWLRRHWRGGVALGYTARGIRKRYLDIAVKVAQKLAKSTDDQIYNETNEPVSTDWMIVLSWVMDRLFLHGVPAHYLITDPSHLEPERLKFFHIDPNWTDAMIDGALSLGNHRGEDRDRVAIKYALNEYISTPQAPLSHTPQIPTYGFYLRSDVVSGFPDLRVTTLPEPTERAPLLRHELVADGVMLGLLDRVPGSRDLTELVFTQPAHQQRFVAGSSLTQAELKVHIRRQYTVGRDERQSDPAKDTLIDTSPVHPADPSPIFVWGTKPDTDDLRILQVSRYARFQLETLKKEMGQFSRDGQETNFFNDDTPTSALLALQLSDPIYEFHIILDNVFSEDNSGNTHDPGPRVLQRTIPSEVSPASLPSIPEPEPGAESTEYARWQSTAPPEVTSTPVMSIPLTSQAVAVSPPSPDIPFSTPQSYTSHQIPRALGVVPASHPQYKCNITSVGSDTINVTQENLPQSLIFSIQVLNNYSPDYKIQAFDIWLPLGEVDPYSPKLLKTYQGPRPTMLSNLRFNVIHRFPRLDDKLHLQLTAMPRSMKRFVPANMVSEMSFVLGLVRVNKFASPETRFRVRTQVRYRLDRIPTFDGYIDVVLKNV
;
A
#
# COMPACT_ATOMS: atom_id res chain seq x y z
N MET A 1 -5.11 -13.42 -7.96
CA MET A 1 -5.33 -14.38 -9.06
C MET A 1 -4.84 -15.72 -8.56
N VAL A 2 -5.50 -16.83 -8.91
CA VAL A 2 -5.00 -18.17 -8.56
C VAL A 2 -4.24 -18.66 -9.79
N VAL A 3 -2.96 -18.95 -9.63
CA VAL A 3 -2.12 -19.56 -10.67
C VAL A 3 -2.03 -21.05 -10.36
N TYR A 4 -2.00 -21.89 -11.40
CA TYR A 4 -1.84 -23.32 -11.23
C TYR A 4 -0.35 -23.65 -11.13
N THR A 5 0.09 -24.12 -9.96
CA THR A 5 1.50 -24.47 -9.70
C THR A 5 1.85 -25.93 -9.97
N GLY A 6 0.84 -26.79 -10.12
CA GLY A 6 1.04 -28.24 -10.14
C GLY A 6 1.37 -28.87 -8.77
N GLY A 7 1.20 -28.14 -7.66
CA GLY A 7 1.44 -28.60 -6.29
C GLY A 7 0.67 -27.80 -5.21
N GLU A 8 0.98 -28.00 -3.92
CA GLU A 8 0.44 -27.16 -2.85
C GLU A 8 0.92 -25.71 -3.01
N SER A 9 0.01 -24.73 -2.89
CA SER A 9 0.36 -23.32 -3.05
C SER A 9 1.25 -22.85 -1.90
N THR A 10 2.46 -22.38 -2.23
CA THR A 10 3.42 -21.79 -1.27
C THR A 10 3.22 -20.28 -1.11
N THR A 11 2.02 -19.75 -1.42
CA THR A 11 1.71 -18.32 -1.41
C THR A 11 1.86 -17.70 -0.01
N ILE A 12 2.87 -16.84 0.16
CA ILE A 12 3.03 -16.03 1.38
C ILE A 12 2.31 -14.71 1.14
N LYS A 13 1.21 -14.47 1.86
CA LYS A 13 0.47 -13.20 1.81
C LYS A 13 1.15 -12.14 2.69
N SER A 14 2.36 -11.73 2.31
CA SER A 14 3.12 -10.65 2.95
C SER A 14 3.78 -9.77 1.88
N PRO A 15 3.89 -8.45 2.09
CA PRO A 15 4.70 -7.59 1.22
C PRO A 15 6.19 -8.00 1.22
N ARG A 16 6.63 -8.80 2.20
CA ARG A 16 7.99 -9.33 2.36
C ARG A 16 8.11 -10.78 1.85
N HIS A 17 7.20 -11.21 0.97
CA HIS A 17 7.19 -12.58 0.44
C HIS A 17 8.52 -12.95 -0.25
N LEU A 18 9.18 -12.03 -0.96
CA LEU A 18 10.46 -12.31 -1.63
C LEU A 18 11.58 -12.74 -0.65
N PRO A 19 11.94 -11.94 0.38
CA PRO A 19 12.96 -12.34 1.34
C PRO A 19 12.53 -13.53 2.21
N LEU A 20 11.26 -13.63 2.60
CA LEU A 20 10.76 -14.78 3.39
C LEU A 20 10.85 -16.09 2.61
N ARG A 21 10.56 -16.07 1.30
CA ARG A 21 10.73 -17.24 0.43
C ARG A 21 12.17 -17.63 0.24
N HIS A 22 13.02 -16.64 0.00
CA HIS A 22 14.45 -16.89 -0.09
C HIS A 22 14.97 -17.55 1.19
N ALA A 23 14.48 -17.12 2.36
CA ALA A 23 14.77 -17.74 3.65
C ALA A 23 14.29 -19.20 3.74
N LEU A 24 13.03 -19.47 3.39
CA LEU A 24 12.46 -20.82 3.41
C LEU A 24 13.18 -21.77 2.45
N ARG A 25 13.47 -21.33 1.22
CA ARG A 25 14.18 -22.13 0.22
C ARG A 25 15.56 -22.57 0.72
N LYS A 26 16.26 -21.68 1.41
CA LYS A 26 17.55 -22.01 2.01
C LYS A 26 17.44 -22.97 3.18
N ALA A 27 16.42 -22.79 4.02
CA ALA A 27 16.12 -23.74 5.09
C ALA A 27 15.82 -25.14 4.52
N GLU A 28 15.03 -25.21 3.45
CA GLU A 28 14.72 -26.45 2.72
C GLU A 28 15.99 -27.09 2.14
N GLN A 29 16.81 -26.32 1.42
CA GLN A 29 18.08 -26.79 0.84
C GLN A 29 19.07 -27.34 1.88
N GLN A 30 19.08 -26.77 3.09
CA GLN A 30 19.91 -27.27 4.19
C GLN A 30 19.33 -28.52 4.86
N SER A 31 18.01 -28.73 4.77
CA SER A 31 17.29 -29.86 5.37
C SER A 31 17.18 -31.08 4.44
N SER A 32 17.18 -30.88 3.11
CA SER A 32 17.11 -31.95 2.13
C SER A 32 18.46 -32.65 1.98
N SER A 33 18.59 -33.86 2.52
CA SER A 33 19.60 -34.83 2.07
C SER A 33 19.40 -35.10 0.57
N GLU A 34 20.48 -35.17 -0.20
CA GLU A 34 20.59 -35.21 -1.69
C GLU A 34 19.77 -36.28 -2.45
N ASP A 35 18.84 -37.00 -1.82
CA ASP A 35 18.26 -38.26 -2.30
C ASP A 35 16.75 -38.22 -2.58
N ASP A 36 16.18 -37.05 -2.94
CA ASP A 36 14.80 -37.00 -3.46
C ASP A 36 14.79 -36.75 -4.99
N PRO A 37 14.95 -37.79 -5.83
CA PRO A 37 15.05 -37.65 -7.27
C PRO A 37 13.64 -37.60 -7.88
N LYS A 38 12.88 -36.51 -7.70
CA LYS A 38 11.70 -36.19 -8.54
C LYS A 38 10.99 -34.84 -8.33
N SER A 39 11.60 -33.80 -7.77
CA SER A 39 11.02 -32.46 -7.94
C SER A 39 11.50 -31.86 -9.26
N THR A 40 10.63 -31.82 -10.28
CA THR A 40 10.84 -31.12 -11.57
C THR A 40 10.91 -29.59 -11.37
N HIS A 41 11.87 -29.10 -10.60
CA HIS A 41 12.10 -27.67 -10.39
C HIS A 41 12.92 -27.11 -11.56
N LEU A 42 12.33 -26.19 -12.33
CA LEU A 42 13.03 -25.42 -13.34
C LEU A 42 13.99 -24.44 -12.66
N ASN A 43 15.21 -24.32 -13.17
CA ASN A 43 16.11 -23.27 -12.68
C ASN A 43 15.61 -21.87 -13.12
N PRO A 44 16.01 -20.79 -12.43
CA PRO A 44 15.66 -19.44 -12.86
C PRO A 44 16.10 -19.17 -14.31
N GLY A 45 15.17 -18.71 -15.15
CA GLY A 45 15.40 -18.48 -16.58
C GLY A 45 15.19 -19.69 -17.49
N GLU A 46 14.90 -20.87 -16.94
CA GLU A 46 14.47 -22.03 -17.72
C GLU A 46 12.94 -22.05 -17.86
N GLU A 47 12.47 -22.48 -19.03
CA GLU A 47 11.07 -22.76 -19.30
C GLU A 47 10.92 -24.14 -19.95
N GLU A 48 9.78 -24.79 -19.69
CA GLU A 48 9.40 -26.05 -20.31
C GLU A 48 8.11 -25.84 -21.12
N LEU A 49 8.14 -26.21 -22.40
CA LEU A 49 7.00 -26.09 -23.30
C LEU A 49 6.36 -27.45 -23.55
N HIS A 50 5.06 -27.57 -23.26
CA HIS A 50 4.27 -28.74 -23.61
C HIS A 50 3.35 -28.42 -24.78
N SER A 51 3.17 -29.39 -25.68
CA SER A 51 2.30 -29.20 -26.84
C SER A 51 0.81 -29.18 -26.47
N PHE A 52 0.42 -29.93 -25.44
CA PHE A 52 -0.92 -29.90 -24.87
C PHE A 52 -0.89 -30.37 -23.42
N TRP A 53 -1.90 -29.96 -22.64
CA TRP A 53 -2.08 -30.39 -21.25
C TRP A 53 -3.55 -30.75 -21.03
N ALA A 54 -3.92 -31.98 -21.35
CA ALA A 54 -5.32 -32.41 -21.34
C ALA A 54 -5.71 -33.11 -20.02
N PRO A 55 -6.91 -32.86 -19.48
CA PRO A 55 -7.39 -33.61 -18.33
C PRO A 55 -7.63 -35.08 -18.70
N SER A 56 -7.51 -35.97 -17.72
CA SER A 56 -7.72 -37.41 -17.93
C SER A 56 -9.16 -37.74 -18.32
N LEU A 57 -10.13 -36.94 -17.87
CA LEU A 57 -11.54 -37.04 -18.21
C LEU A 57 -11.99 -35.74 -18.89
N PRO A 58 -12.15 -35.71 -20.22
CA PRO A 58 -12.68 -34.54 -20.91
C PRO A 58 -14.18 -34.34 -20.61
N ALA A 59 -14.67 -33.11 -20.76
CA ALA A 59 -16.08 -32.81 -20.67
C ALA A 59 -16.82 -33.16 -21.98
N GLY A 60 -18.08 -33.58 -21.86
CA GLY A 60 -18.93 -33.94 -23.00
C GLY A 60 -19.77 -35.18 -22.71
N PRO A 61 -19.35 -36.39 -23.16
CA PRO A 61 -20.17 -37.59 -23.05
C PRO A 61 -20.39 -38.01 -21.59
N SER A 62 -21.54 -38.62 -21.32
CA SER A 62 -21.83 -39.23 -20.02
C SER A 62 -20.85 -40.37 -19.73
N TYR A 63 -20.13 -40.27 -18.62
CA TYR A 63 -19.24 -41.32 -18.14
C TYR A 63 -20.02 -42.31 -17.29
N ARG A 64 -19.64 -43.59 -17.38
CA ARG A 64 -20.22 -44.66 -16.55
C ARG A 64 -19.14 -45.31 -15.72
N VAL A 65 -19.14 -45.08 -14.40
CA VAL A 65 -18.30 -45.86 -13.46
C VAL A 65 -18.97 -47.20 -13.23
N GLN A 66 -18.22 -48.29 -13.44
CA GLN A 66 -18.66 -49.65 -13.14
C GLN A 66 -17.77 -50.23 -12.02
N VAL A 67 -18.40 -50.67 -10.93
CA VAL A 67 -17.73 -51.32 -9.81
C VAL A 67 -18.11 -52.79 -9.81
N ASN A 68 -17.13 -53.67 -9.92
CA ASN A 68 -17.30 -55.13 -9.79
C ASN A 68 -16.60 -55.58 -8.51
N GLN A 69 -17.34 -56.11 -7.54
CA GLN A 69 -16.80 -56.63 -6.29
C GLN A 69 -17.09 -58.13 -6.18
N THR A 70 -16.04 -58.92 -6.02
CA THR A 70 -16.15 -60.35 -5.79
C THR A 70 -16.01 -60.66 -4.29
N VAL A 71 -17.07 -61.16 -3.65
CA VAL A 71 -17.06 -61.58 -2.24
C VAL A 71 -16.99 -63.11 -2.18
N LYS A 72 -15.97 -63.65 -1.52
CA LYS A 72 -15.79 -65.09 -1.28
C LYS A 72 -16.14 -65.41 0.17
N SER A 73 -17.17 -66.23 0.39
CA SER A 73 -17.49 -66.79 1.71
C SER A 73 -16.85 -68.16 1.86
N PRO A 74 -16.30 -68.54 3.04
CA PRO A 74 -15.71 -69.86 3.26
C PRO A 74 -16.71 -71.04 3.23
N GLU A 75 -18.02 -70.79 3.37
CA GLU A 75 -19.06 -71.84 3.38
C GLU A 75 -19.80 -72.03 2.05
N GLU A 76 -19.66 -71.12 1.08
CA GLU A 76 -20.30 -71.22 -0.24
C GLU A 76 -19.26 -71.44 -1.35
N GLN A 77 -19.47 -72.46 -2.19
CA GLN A 77 -18.53 -72.85 -3.26
C GLN A 77 -18.49 -71.86 -4.45
N GLN A 78 -19.38 -70.86 -4.51
CA GLN A 78 -19.41 -69.87 -5.60
C GLN A 78 -19.18 -68.44 -5.11
N PRO A 79 -18.23 -67.68 -5.71
CA PRO A 79 -17.98 -66.30 -5.35
C PRO A 79 -19.13 -65.38 -5.76
N LEU A 80 -19.65 -64.59 -4.81
CA LEU A 80 -20.69 -63.59 -5.05
C LEU A 80 -20.11 -62.41 -5.83
N GLN A 81 -20.64 -62.14 -7.03
CA GLN A 81 -20.22 -61.03 -7.88
C GLN A 81 -21.23 -59.89 -7.79
N LEU A 82 -20.90 -58.84 -7.06
CA LEU A 82 -21.68 -57.61 -6.97
C LEU A 82 -21.25 -56.65 -8.09
N LYS A 83 -22.23 -56.14 -8.86
CA LYS A 83 -22.00 -55.13 -9.90
C LYS A 83 -22.80 -53.87 -9.59
N GLY A 84 -22.13 -52.73 -9.52
CA GLY A 84 -22.75 -51.41 -9.41
C GLY A 84 -22.35 -50.54 -10.59
N ALA A 85 -23.26 -49.72 -11.10
CA ALA A 85 -22.92 -48.72 -12.11
C ALA A 85 -23.58 -47.38 -11.79
N LYS A 86 -22.83 -46.28 -11.98
CA LYS A 86 -23.35 -44.91 -11.87
C LYS A 86 -22.88 -44.09 -13.06
N GLU A 87 -23.82 -43.37 -13.67
CA GLU A 87 -23.53 -42.42 -14.73
C GLU A 87 -23.31 -41.02 -14.12
N PHE A 88 -22.34 -40.30 -14.64
CA PHE A 88 -22.03 -38.92 -14.27
C PHE A 88 -21.52 -38.14 -15.48
N VAL A 89 -21.64 -36.82 -15.43
CA VAL A 89 -21.16 -35.90 -16.47
C VAL A 89 -20.13 -34.98 -15.83
N VAL A 90 -19.08 -34.66 -16.58
CA VAL A 90 -18.09 -33.64 -16.20
C VAL A 90 -18.55 -32.31 -16.79
N GLU A 91 -18.93 -31.37 -15.92
CA GLU A 91 -19.36 -30.03 -16.32
C GLU A 91 -18.15 -29.09 -16.44
N THR A 92 -18.06 -28.36 -17.55
CA THR A 92 -17.01 -27.34 -17.80
C THR A 92 -17.60 -26.12 -18.49
N PRO A 93 -16.92 -24.96 -18.44
CA PRO A 93 -17.36 -23.73 -19.10
C PRO A 93 -17.65 -23.94 -20.60
N ARG A 94 -18.82 -23.50 -21.07
CA ARG A 94 -19.22 -23.62 -22.49
C ARG A 94 -19.52 -22.29 -23.16
N PHE A 95 -20.26 -21.41 -22.48
CA PHE A 95 -20.71 -20.12 -23.02
C PHE A 95 -20.15 -18.91 -22.28
N THR A 96 -19.62 -19.10 -21.07
CA THR A 96 -19.05 -18.05 -20.22
C THR A 96 -17.86 -18.59 -19.45
N LEU A 97 -16.79 -17.81 -19.34
CA LEU A 97 -15.63 -18.14 -18.51
C LEU A 97 -15.81 -17.64 -17.08
N ALA A 98 -15.20 -18.32 -16.12
CA ALA A 98 -15.17 -17.88 -14.73
C ALA A 98 -14.28 -16.62 -14.57
N ALA A 99 -14.58 -15.79 -13.57
CA ALA A 99 -13.75 -14.64 -13.25
C ALA A 99 -12.35 -15.10 -12.82
N GLY A 100 -11.30 -14.62 -13.49
CA GLY A 100 -9.91 -14.99 -13.20
C GLY A 100 -9.33 -16.14 -14.04
N SER A 101 -10.07 -16.69 -15.00
CA SER A 101 -9.55 -17.70 -15.97
C SER A 101 -8.50 -17.12 -16.94
N ILE A 102 -8.53 -15.81 -17.16
CA ILE A 102 -7.57 -15.10 -18.01
C ILE A 102 -6.53 -14.44 -17.11
N TYR A 103 -5.26 -14.78 -17.34
CA TYR A 103 -4.13 -14.21 -16.63
C TYR A 103 -3.68 -12.90 -17.28
N SER A 104 -3.43 -12.93 -18.60
CA SER A 104 -3.05 -11.74 -19.38
C SER A 104 -3.52 -11.85 -20.84
N ILE A 105 -3.69 -10.69 -21.47
CA ILE A 105 -4.01 -10.56 -22.90
C ILE A 105 -2.95 -9.70 -23.57
N TYR A 106 -2.63 -10.00 -24.82
CA TYR A 106 -1.72 -9.18 -25.60
C TYR A 106 -2.19 -9.08 -27.07
N PRO A 107 -2.20 -7.88 -27.66
CA PRO A 107 -1.95 -6.58 -27.04
C PRO A 107 -2.99 -6.22 -25.96
N PRO A 108 -2.64 -5.44 -24.91
CA PRO A 108 -3.60 -5.01 -23.90
C PRO A 108 -4.69 -4.11 -24.48
N SER A 109 -5.86 -4.08 -23.81
CA SER A 109 -7.02 -3.34 -24.31
C SER A 109 -6.72 -1.84 -24.39
N GLY A 110 -7.01 -1.20 -25.53
CA GLY A 110 -6.83 0.24 -25.74
C GLY A 110 -5.40 0.65 -26.14
N TYR A 111 -4.43 -0.25 -26.12
CA TYR A 111 -3.06 0.02 -26.55
C TYR A 111 -2.91 -0.10 -28.07
N SER A 112 -1.79 0.41 -28.58
CA SER A 112 -1.47 0.35 -30.00
C SER A 112 -0.22 -0.49 -30.27
N GLU A 113 -0.29 -1.40 -31.25
CA GLU A 113 0.80 -2.31 -31.58
C GLU A 113 1.12 -2.40 -33.07
N ASP A 114 2.25 -3.03 -33.39
CA ASP A 114 2.68 -3.30 -34.77
C ASP A 114 1.74 -4.30 -35.48
N HIS A 115 1.53 -4.12 -36.79
CA HIS A 115 0.66 -4.98 -37.62
C HIS A 115 1.17 -6.42 -37.73
N ARG A 116 2.48 -6.67 -37.52
CA ARG A 116 3.10 -8.01 -37.52
C ARG A 116 2.69 -8.91 -36.35
N ILE A 117 2.17 -8.31 -35.28
CA ILE A 117 1.86 -9.01 -34.03
C ILE A 117 0.69 -9.97 -34.25
N LEU A 118 0.85 -11.19 -33.73
CA LEU A 118 -0.21 -12.17 -33.57
C LEU A 118 -0.77 -12.05 -32.16
N PRO A 119 -2.01 -11.56 -31.99
CA PRO A 119 -2.62 -11.45 -30.68
C PRO A 119 -2.71 -12.82 -30.00
N HIS A 120 -2.59 -12.82 -28.69
CA HIS A 120 -2.63 -14.05 -27.89
C HIS A 120 -3.25 -13.80 -26.51
N VAL A 121 -3.71 -14.88 -25.88
CA VAL A 121 -4.25 -14.88 -24.53
C VAL A 121 -3.51 -15.92 -23.69
N VAL A 122 -3.22 -15.56 -22.44
CA VAL A 122 -2.62 -16.43 -21.43
C VAL A 122 -3.67 -16.75 -20.39
N LEU A 123 -3.93 -18.04 -20.20
CA LEU A 123 -4.94 -18.57 -19.29
C LEU A 123 -4.28 -19.11 -18.02
N SER A 124 -4.92 -18.88 -16.87
CA SER A 124 -4.44 -19.34 -15.56
C SER A 124 -4.60 -20.85 -15.36
N ASP A 125 -5.57 -21.45 -16.05
CA ASP A 125 -5.79 -22.89 -16.06
C ASP A 125 -5.11 -23.54 -17.29
N PRO A 126 -4.15 -24.45 -17.10
CA PRO A 126 -3.48 -25.12 -18.21
C PRO A 126 -4.37 -26.11 -18.95
N PHE A 127 -5.43 -26.63 -18.31
CA PHE A 127 -6.33 -27.63 -18.91
C PHE A 127 -7.40 -27.01 -19.80
N LEU A 128 -7.78 -25.75 -19.55
CA LEU A 128 -8.93 -25.08 -20.16
C LEU A 128 -9.04 -25.26 -21.68
N PRO A 129 -7.99 -25.12 -22.51
CA PRO A 129 -8.10 -25.30 -23.96
C PRO A 129 -8.44 -26.72 -24.41
N TRP A 130 -8.18 -27.73 -23.57
CA TRP A 130 -8.38 -29.15 -23.87
C TRP A 130 -9.39 -29.85 -22.96
N GLU A 131 -10.11 -29.10 -22.12
CA GLU A 131 -11.21 -29.62 -21.30
C GLU A 131 -12.31 -30.25 -22.15
N ARG A 132 -12.62 -29.67 -23.30
CA ARG A 132 -13.61 -30.18 -24.25
C ARG A 132 -12.92 -30.70 -25.52
N GLN A 133 -13.61 -31.57 -26.24
CA GLN A 133 -13.12 -32.09 -27.51
C GLN A 133 -13.29 -31.06 -28.62
N GLY A 134 -12.19 -30.61 -29.22
CA GLY A 134 -12.20 -29.67 -30.35
C GLY A 134 -12.58 -30.32 -31.68
N SER A 135 -11.90 -31.40 -32.06
CA SER A 135 -12.14 -32.14 -33.32
C SER A 135 -12.69 -33.54 -33.08
N SER A 136 -13.65 -33.95 -33.92
CA SER A 136 -14.25 -35.29 -33.91
C SER A 136 -13.40 -36.31 -34.70
N ARG A 137 -12.40 -35.84 -35.45
CA ARG A 137 -11.53 -36.70 -36.28
C ARG A 137 -10.54 -37.48 -35.41
N THR A 138 -10.39 -38.77 -35.71
CA THR A 138 -9.34 -39.60 -35.11
C THR A 138 -7.95 -39.08 -35.52
N PRO A 139 -7.04 -38.83 -34.56
CA PRO A 139 -5.70 -38.36 -34.88
C PRO A 139 -4.96 -39.37 -35.76
N ALA A 140 -4.20 -38.87 -36.74
CA ALA A 140 -3.57 -39.69 -37.78
C ALA A 140 -2.39 -40.57 -37.29
N SER A 141 -1.97 -40.45 -36.03
CA SER A 141 -0.81 -41.14 -35.45
C SER A 141 -1.12 -41.69 -34.05
N SER A 142 -0.65 -42.91 -33.78
CA SER A 142 -0.73 -43.61 -32.49
C SER A 142 0.11 -42.96 -31.37
N ALA A 143 1.02 -42.04 -31.72
CA ALA A 143 1.78 -41.21 -30.79
C ALA A 143 1.19 -39.78 -30.79
N MET A 144 0.18 -39.53 -29.96
CA MET A 144 -0.47 -38.21 -29.86
C MET A 144 0.48 -37.16 -29.26
N ARG A 145 1.25 -36.46 -30.11
CA ARG A 145 2.10 -35.32 -29.71
C ARG A 145 1.40 -33.96 -29.88
N SER A 146 0.21 -33.91 -30.49
CA SER A 146 -0.60 -32.70 -30.67
C SER A 146 -2.08 -33.01 -30.47
N ARG A 147 -2.86 -32.00 -30.04
CA ARG A 147 -4.31 -32.11 -29.85
C ARG A 147 -5.00 -30.79 -30.17
N VAL A 148 -6.10 -30.84 -30.93
CA VAL A 148 -6.90 -29.67 -31.30
C VAL A 148 -7.63 -29.13 -30.04
N PRO A 149 -7.44 -27.86 -29.66
CA PRO A 149 -8.19 -27.24 -28.57
C PRO A 149 -9.64 -26.97 -29.00
N TRP A 150 -10.55 -26.75 -28.05
CA TRP A 150 -11.92 -26.29 -28.37
C TRP A 150 -12.03 -24.76 -28.47
N LEU A 151 -10.95 -24.05 -28.15
CA LEU A 151 -10.83 -22.60 -28.16
C LEU A 151 -9.91 -22.14 -29.30
N ALA A 152 -10.27 -21.04 -29.94
CA ALA A 152 -9.42 -20.35 -30.90
C ALA A 152 -9.48 -18.83 -30.69
N LEU A 153 -8.40 -18.13 -30.98
CA LEU A 153 -8.35 -16.67 -30.92
C LEU A 153 -8.38 -16.09 -32.34
N MET A 154 -9.18 -15.06 -32.56
CA MET A 154 -9.34 -14.44 -33.87
C MET A 154 -9.40 -12.92 -33.78
N VAL A 155 -8.86 -12.26 -34.79
CA VAL A 155 -8.80 -10.80 -34.92
C VAL A 155 -9.72 -10.37 -36.06
N PHE A 156 -10.50 -9.32 -35.83
CA PHE A 156 -11.42 -8.77 -36.83
C PHE A 156 -11.32 -7.25 -36.90
N THR A 157 -11.47 -6.71 -38.11
CA THR A 157 -11.72 -5.28 -38.28
C THR A 157 -13.18 -4.97 -37.91
N GLN A 158 -13.47 -3.71 -37.59
CA GLN A 158 -14.85 -3.33 -37.24
C GLN A 158 -15.84 -3.61 -38.38
N ASP A 159 -15.42 -3.46 -39.63
CA ASP A 159 -16.28 -3.67 -40.80
C ASP A 159 -16.66 -5.13 -41.02
N GLU A 160 -15.82 -6.08 -40.61
CA GLU A 160 -16.07 -7.53 -40.76
C GLU A 160 -17.18 -8.05 -39.83
N LEU A 161 -17.33 -7.45 -38.64
CA LEU A 161 -18.32 -7.86 -37.63
C LEU A 161 -19.58 -6.99 -37.61
N ARG A 162 -19.57 -5.86 -38.32
CA ARG A 162 -20.69 -4.92 -38.32
C ARG A 162 -21.93 -5.55 -38.93
N LEU A 163 -23.05 -5.46 -38.20
CA LEU A 163 -24.37 -5.87 -38.70
C LEU A 163 -25.10 -4.65 -39.28
N SER A 164 -25.69 -4.82 -40.46
CA SER A 164 -26.58 -3.80 -41.03
C SER A 164 -27.94 -3.85 -40.32
N PRO A 165 -28.63 -2.71 -40.12
CA PRO A 165 -29.97 -2.70 -39.52
C PRO A 165 -30.94 -3.61 -40.29
N GLY A 166 -31.59 -4.53 -39.58
CA GLY A 166 -32.55 -5.49 -40.16
C GLY A 166 -31.94 -6.72 -40.85
N GLU A 167 -30.61 -6.88 -40.88
CA GLU A 167 -29.94 -8.02 -41.54
C GLU A 167 -30.10 -9.34 -40.76
N VAL A 168 -30.09 -9.26 -39.43
CA VAL A 168 -30.34 -10.42 -38.55
C VAL A 168 -31.36 -10.02 -37.48
N VAL A 169 -32.57 -10.55 -37.60
CA VAL A 169 -33.70 -10.28 -36.73
C VAL A 169 -34.01 -11.55 -35.94
N SER A 170 -33.99 -11.45 -34.61
CA SER A 170 -34.68 -12.41 -33.73
C SER A 170 -36.16 -12.03 -33.67
N ASP A 171 -37.07 -12.95 -33.36
CA ASP A 171 -38.55 -12.80 -33.41
C ASP A 171 -39.14 -11.46 -32.89
N ILE A 172 -38.39 -10.69 -32.09
CA ILE A 172 -38.80 -9.42 -31.47
C ILE A 172 -37.74 -8.29 -31.60
N VAL A 173 -36.46 -8.57 -31.90
CA VAL A 173 -35.37 -7.57 -31.82
C VAL A 173 -34.36 -7.67 -32.98
N ASP A 174 -34.06 -6.51 -33.57
CA ASP A 174 -32.94 -6.29 -34.50
C ASP A 174 -31.61 -6.35 -33.75
N LEU A 175 -30.78 -7.35 -34.06
CA LEU A 175 -29.54 -7.63 -33.34
C LEU A 175 -28.48 -6.54 -33.51
N SER A 176 -28.54 -5.74 -34.59
CA SER A 176 -27.63 -4.61 -34.79
C SER A 176 -27.71 -3.59 -33.64
N LYS A 177 -28.86 -3.48 -32.96
CA LYS A 177 -29.06 -2.60 -31.80
C LYS A 177 -28.52 -3.15 -30.49
N LYS A 178 -28.28 -4.46 -30.42
CA LYS A 178 -27.68 -5.15 -29.25
C LYS A 178 -26.16 -5.29 -29.36
N GLN A 179 -25.53 -4.89 -30.48
CA GLN A 179 -24.08 -4.95 -30.64
C GLN A 179 -23.38 -3.98 -29.69
N SER A 180 -22.35 -4.48 -29.01
CA SER A 180 -21.42 -3.64 -28.24
C SER A 180 -20.74 -2.63 -29.16
N LYS A 181 -20.66 -1.36 -28.75
CA LYS A 181 -19.95 -0.33 -29.50
C LYS A 181 -18.43 -0.56 -29.58
N SER A 182 -17.88 -1.34 -28.63
CA SER A 182 -16.43 -1.50 -28.48
C SER A 182 -15.89 -2.72 -29.23
N THR A 183 -16.54 -3.88 -29.09
CA THR A 183 -16.08 -5.17 -29.62
C THR A 183 -17.04 -5.79 -30.62
N LEU A 184 -18.19 -5.15 -30.89
CA LEU A 184 -19.21 -5.63 -31.84
C LEU A 184 -19.81 -7.02 -31.53
N ALA A 185 -19.50 -7.59 -30.36
CA ALA A 185 -20.17 -8.78 -29.83
C ALA A 185 -21.61 -8.45 -29.45
N THR A 186 -22.51 -9.41 -29.65
CA THR A 186 -23.94 -9.28 -29.33
C THR A 186 -24.26 -10.16 -28.12
N ARG A 187 -24.61 -9.53 -27.00
CA ARG A 187 -25.03 -10.25 -25.80
C ARG A 187 -26.47 -10.73 -25.95
N MET A 188 -26.70 -12.03 -25.89
CA MET A 188 -28.03 -12.64 -26.00
C MET A 188 -28.15 -13.93 -25.20
N SER A 189 -29.38 -14.37 -24.95
CA SER A 189 -29.63 -15.67 -24.32
C SER A 189 -29.53 -16.81 -25.31
N VAL A 190 -29.22 -18.02 -24.85
CA VAL A 190 -29.23 -19.24 -25.67
C VAL A 190 -30.60 -19.48 -26.34
N ASN A 191 -31.69 -19.10 -25.68
CA ASN A 191 -33.05 -19.15 -26.23
C ASN A 191 -33.25 -18.16 -27.39
N GLU A 192 -32.71 -16.94 -27.26
CA GLU A 192 -32.75 -15.96 -28.36
C GLU A 192 -31.94 -16.46 -29.56
N LEU A 193 -30.77 -17.10 -29.34
CA LEU A 193 -29.96 -17.68 -30.43
C LEU A 193 -30.74 -18.74 -31.22
N ARG A 194 -31.60 -19.53 -30.55
CA ARG A 194 -32.44 -20.54 -31.19
C ARG A 194 -33.42 -19.95 -32.21
N SER A 195 -33.97 -18.76 -31.94
CA SER A 195 -34.89 -18.06 -32.87
C SER A 195 -34.21 -17.65 -34.19
N VAL A 196 -32.88 -17.51 -34.19
CA VAL A 196 -32.11 -17.01 -35.35
C VAL A 196 -31.59 -18.17 -36.24
N LYS A 197 -31.85 -19.43 -35.87
CA LYS A 197 -31.35 -20.65 -36.55
C LYS A 197 -31.76 -20.75 -38.03
N GLU A 198 -32.85 -20.10 -38.43
CA GLU A 198 -33.32 -20.09 -39.83
C GLU A 198 -32.40 -19.25 -40.73
N ASN A 199 -31.95 -18.08 -40.26
CA ASN A 199 -31.16 -17.12 -41.04
C ASN A 199 -29.63 -17.28 -40.84
N VAL A 200 -29.21 -17.97 -39.76
CA VAL A 200 -27.81 -18.08 -39.36
C VAL A 200 -27.41 -19.54 -39.16
N ALA A 201 -26.19 -19.90 -39.55
CA ALA A 201 -25.62 -21.22 -39.27
C ALA A 201 -25.10 -21.28 -37.83
N LEU A 202 -25.47 -22.33 -37.09
CA LEU A 202 -25.10 -22.53 -35.68
C LEU A 202 -24.27 -23.82 -35.56
N PRO A 203 -23.12 -23.81 -34.85
CA PRO A 203 -22.32 -25.01 -34.59
C PRO A 203 -22.84 -25.87 -33.42
N TYR A 204 -24.03 -25.61 -32.89
CA TYR A 204 -24.57 -26.25 -31.68
C TYR A 204 -25.75 -27.19 -31.98
N GLN A 205 -25.88 -28.31 -31.25
CA GLN A 205 -27.03 -29.22 -31.38
C GLN A 205 -28.24 -28.74 -30.57
N GLU A 206 -29.44 -29.28 -30.83
CA GLU A 206 -30.64 -28.87 -30.10
C GLU A 206 -30.60 -29.24 -28.60
N PHE A 207 -29.97 -30.37 -28.27
CA PHE A 207 -29.73 -30.77 -26.88
C PHE A 207 -28.75 -29.82 -26.17
N ASP A 208 -27.79 -29.26 -26.90
CA ASP A 208 -26.80 -28.31 -26.38
C ASP A 208 -27.42 -26.97 -25.98
N LEU A 209 -28.55 -26.63 -26.58
CA LEU A 209 -29.29 -25.40 -26.37
C LEU A 209 -30.42 -25.58 -25.33
N SER A 210 -30.45 -26.71 -24.60
CA SER A 210 -31.55 -27.07 -23.69
C SER A 210 -31.38 -26.64 -22.22
N GLY A 211 -30.28 -25.93 -21.89
CA GLY A 211 -30.01 -25.39 -20.55
C GLY A 211 -30.62 -24.00 -20.31
N GLU A 212 -30.83 -23.64 -19.04
CA GLU A 212 -31.40 -22.39 -18.50
C GLU A 212 -30.91 -21.10 -19.18
N ASN A 213 -31.63 -19.97 -18.96
CA ASN A 213 -31.44 -18.58 -19.46
C ASN A 213 -30.02 -17.99 -19.34
N THR A 214 -29.01 -18.68 -19.85
CA THR A 214 -27.60 -18.32 -19.80
C THR A 214 -27.39 -17.25 -20.87
N THR A 215 -26.89 -16.09 -20.45
CA THR A 215 -26.52 -15.01 -21.37
C THR A 215 -25.08 -15.18 -21.81
N ALA A 216 -24.84 -15.11 -23.12
CA ALA A 216 -23.51 -15.22 -23.70
C ALA A 216 -23.34 -14.20 -24.83
N ASP A 217 -22.07 -13.96 -25.19
CA ASP A 217 -21.72 -13.02 -26.23
C ASP A 217 -21.47 -13.79 -27.54
N PHE A 218 -22.10 -13.36 -28.64
CA PHE A 218 -21.98 -14.01 -29.95
C PHE A 218 -21.48 -13.02 -31.01
N ILE A 219 -20.70 -13.54 -31.95
CA ILE A 219 -20.26 -12.83 -33.16
C ILE A 219 -20.87 -13.46 -34.41
N PHE A 220 -21.14 -12.66 -35.43
CA PHE A 220 -21.81 -13.09 -36.67
C PHE A 220 -20.93 -12.89 -37.89
N LEU A 221 -20.24 -13.94 -38.32
CA LEU A 221 -19.28 -13.91 -39.42
C LEU A 221 -19.95 -14.09 -40.78
N PRO A 222 -19.56 -13.33 -41.82
CA PRO A 222 -19.97 -13.61 -43.21
C PRO A 222 -19.54 -15.01 -43.68
N LYS A 223 -20.39 -15.69 -44.47
CA LYS A 223 -20.10 -17.06 -44.97
C LYS A 223 -18.79 -17.18 -45.77
N THR A 224 -18.41 -16.10 -46.48
CA THR A 224 -17.16 -16.04 -47.25
C THR A 224 -15.94 -16.04 -46.33
N LEU A 225 -15.91 -15.13 -45.37
CA LEU A 225 -14.83 -15.03 -44.38
C LEU A 225 -14.72 -16.32 -43.54
N PHE A 226 -15.86 -16.88 -43.12
CA PHE A 226 -15.89 -18.15 -42.38
C PHE A 226 -15.23 -19.29 -43.16
N SER A 227 -15.50 -19.41 -44.46
CA SER A 227 -14.93 -20.47 -45.31
C SER A 227 -13.42 -20.31 -45.54
N HIS A 228 -12.87 -19.09 -45.42
CA HIS A 228 -11.42 -18.84 -45.48
C HIS A 228 -10.72 -19.10 -44.15
N ILE A 229 -11.36 -18.78 -43.03
CA ILE A 229 -10.85 -19.05 -41.67
C ILE A 229 -10.86 -20.55 -41.36
N PHE A 230 -11.89 -21.26 -41.84
CA PHE A 230 -12.06 -22.71 -41.69
C PHE A 230 -12.10 -23.37 -43.07
N PRO A 231 -10.92 -23.61 -43.69
CA PRO A 231 -10.82 -24.19 -45.02
C PRO A 231 -11.43 -25.59 -45.04
N VAL A 232 -11.81 -26.08 -46.22
CA VAL A 232 -12.47 -27.38 -46.35
C VAL A 232 -11.42 -28.47 -46.54
N ALA A 233 -11.57 -29.56 -45.80
CA ALA A 233 -10.81 -30.79 -46.04
C ALA A 233 -11.74 -31.90 -46.51
N THR A 234 -11.25 -32.70 -47.45
CA THR A 234 -11.92 -33.92 -47.88
C THR A 234 -11.45 -35.07 -46.99
N GLU A 235 -12.37 -35.67 -46.25
CA GLU A 235 -12.08 -36.86 -45.45
C GLU A 235 -11.79 -38.08 -46.33
N LYS A 236 -11.15 -39.11 -45.76
CA LYS A 236 -10.96 -40.41 -46.42
C LYS A 236 -12.30 -41.07 -46.82
N SER A 237 -13.40 -40.68 -46.17
CA SER A 237 -14.77 -41.09 -46.43
C SER A 237 -15.38 -40.41 -47.67
N GLY A 238 -14.70 -39.43 -48.28
CA GLY A 238 -15.21 -38.59 -49.37
C GLY A 238 -16.11 -37.44 -48.91
N ARG A 239 -16.43 -37.35 -47.61
CA ARG A 239 -17.20 -36.24 -47.02
C ARG A 239 -16.32 -34.99 -46.93
N GLN A 240 -16.85 -33.85 -47.40
CA GLN A 240 -16.20 -32.55 -47.23
C GLN A 240 -16.71 -31.89 -45.94
N THR A 241 -15.80 -31.60 -45.03
CA THR A 241 -16.08 -30.91 -43.76
C THR A 241 -15.09 -29.77 -43.57
N HIS A 242 -15.48 -28.76 -42.82
CA HIS A 242 -14.57 -27.69 -42.43
C HIS A 242 -13.40 -28.28 -41.62
N ASP A 243 -12.19 -27.79 -41.86
CA ASP A 243 -10.96 -28.28 -41.25
C ASP A 243 -10.51 -27.36 -40.12
N ILE A 244 -10.48 -27.88 -38.91
CA ILE A 244 -9.93 -27.21 -37.72
C ILE A 244 -8.59 -27.80 -37.26
N SER A 245 -8.00 -28.72 -38.04
CA SER A 245 -6.75 -29.39 -37.65
C SER A 245 -5.56 -28.43 -37.52
N SER A 246 -5.58 -27.28 -38.21
CA SER A 246 -4.54 -26.25 -38.13
C SER A 246 -4.43 -25.60 -36.75
N TYR A 247 -5.53 -25.52 -35.99
CA TYR A 247 -5.57 -24.89 -34.67
C TYR A 247 -4.82 -25.71 -33.60
N GLN A 248 -4.48 -26.98 -33.87
CA GLN A 248 -3.65 -27.78 -32.96
C GLN A 248 -2.26 -27.19 -32.71
N TYR A 249 -1.77 -26.32 -33.60
CA TYR A 249 -0.44 -25.70 -33.53
C TYR A 249 -0.45 -24.34 -32.83
N LEU A 250 -1.63 -23.78 -32.55
CA LEU A 250 -1.81 -22.43 -32.02
C LEU A 250 -2.07 -22.40 -30.51
N SER A 251 -1.99 -23.56 -29.86
CA SER A 251 -2.13 -23.66 -28.41
C SER A 251 -1.05 -24.56 -27.83
N HIS A 252 -0.41 -24.08 -26.77
CA HIS A 252 0.66 -24.76 -26.05
C HIS A 252 0.63 -24.35 -24.58
N VAL A 253 1.35 -25.10 -23.74
CA VAL A 253 1.51 -24.80 -22.32
C VAL A 253 2.95 -24.42 -22.04
N ARG A 254 3.14 -23.37 -21.24
CA ARG A 254 4.46 -22.97 -20.73
C ARG A 254 4.48 -23.17 -19.22
N LYS A 255 5.42 -23.96 -18.75
CA LYS A 255 5.79 -24.03 -17.34
C LYS A 255 7.03 -23.15 -17.18
N VAL A 256 6.90 -22.08 -16.40
CA VAL A 256 7.93 -21.05 -16.23
C VAL A 256 8.31 -20.93 -14.77
N ASN A 257 9.60 -20.65 -14.52
CA ASN A 257 10.04 -20.18 -13.22
C ASN A 257 9.74 -18.68 -13.10
N THR A 258 8.93 -18.31 -12.12
CA THR A 258 8.37 -16.96 -11.93
C THR A 258 9.21 -16.08 -11.00
N THR A 259 10.39 -16.57 -10.59
CA THR A 259 11.31 -15.83 -9.72
C THR A 259 11.75 -14.50 -10.37
N GLY A 260 11.57 -13.39 -9.65
CA GLY A 260 11.96 -12.04 -10.09
C GLY A 260 10.89 -11.31 -10.92
N MET A 261 9.69 -11.87 -11.10
CA MET A 261 8.54 -11.24 -11.77
C MET A 261 7.61 -10.56 -10.76
N ALA A 262 6.91 -9.49 -11.18
CA ALA A 262 6.13 -8.63 -10.28
C ALA A 262 4.83 -9.26 -9.74
N VAL A 263 4.01 -9.89 -10.61
CA VAL A 263 2.72 -10.50 -10.24
C VAL A 263 2.89 -12.00 -9.99
N ALA A 264 3.77 -12.63 -10.76
CA ALA A 264 4.05 -14.07 -10.65
C ALA A 264 4.99 -14.44 -9.49
N GLY A 265 5.64 -13.46 -8.83
CA GLY A 265 6.46 -13.67 -7.63
C GLY A 265 5.70 -14.23 -6.41
N GLN A 266 4.38 -14.40 -6.52
CA GLN A 266 3.54 -15.10 -5.53
C GLN A 266 3.59 -16.61 -5.62
N GLU A 267 4.17 -17.23 -6.64
CA GLU A 267 4.43 -18.67 -6.72
C GLU A 267 5.80 -18.88 -7.39
N ASP A 268 6.47 -20.02 -7.20
CA ASP A 268 7.83 -20.22 -7.75
C ASP A 268 7.82 -20.85 -9.16
N THR A 269 6.74 -21.55 -9.47
CA THR A 269 6.49 -22.14 -10.78
C THR A 269 5.05 -21.88 -11.19
N GLY A 270 4.87 -21.25 -12.34
CA GLY A 270 3.55 -21.04 -12.94
C GLY A 270 3.39 -21.90 -14.20
N ILE A 271 2.26 -22.58 -14.33
CA ILE A 271 1.88 -23.31 -15.54
C ILE A 271 0.75 -22.54 -16.22
N PHE A 272 1.02 -22.07 -17.44
CA PHE A 272 0.07 -21.26 -18.21
C PHE A 272 -0.24 -21.91 -19.55
N SER A 273 -1.51 -21.89 -19.96
CA SER A 273 -1.86 -22.22 -21.35
C SER A 273 -1.98 -20.95 -22.19
N ILE A 274 -1.45 -21.00 -23.41
CA ILE A 274 -1.40 -19.86 -24.32
C ILE A 274 -2.14 -20.22 -25.60
N ILE A 275 -2.96 -19.30 -26.09
CA ILE A 275 -3.66 -19.42 -27.38
C ILE A 275 -3.28 -18.23 -28.25
N VAL A 276 -2.75 -18.52 -29.44
CA VAL A 276 -2.28 -17.52 -30.42
C VAL A 276 -3.25 -17.42 -31.59
N SER A 277 -3.51 -16.20 -32.05
CA SER A 277 -4.31 -15.97 -33.26
C SER A 277 -3.50 -16.31 -34.52
N PRO A 278 -4.08 -17.01 -35.52
CA PRO A 278 -3.45 -17.18 -36.82
C PRO A 278 -3.51 -15.90 -37.69
N ARG A 279 -4.27 -14.89 -37.25
CA ARG A 279 -4.59 -13.70 -38.04
C ARG A 279 -3.96 -12.46 -37.42
N CYS A 280 -3.39 -11.60 -38.26
CA CYS A 280 -2.80 -10.33 -37.85
C CYS A 280 -3.70 -9.13 -38.19
N GLY A 281 -3.28 -7.95 -37.74
CA GLY A 281 -3.94 -6.69 -38.06
C GLY A 281 -3.76 -6.26 -39.53
N PRO A 282 -4.61 -5.33 -40.04
CA PRO A 282 -4.37 -4.59 -41.28
C PRO A 282 -2.90 -4.20 -41.50
N ILE A 283 -2.39 -4.41 -42.71
CA ILE A 283 -0.98 -4.26 -43.05
C ILE A 283 -0.73 -2.81 -43.44
N GLU A 284 0.21 -2.15 -42.74
CA GLU A 284 0.65 -0.76 -43.01
C GLU A 284 -0.52 0.25 -43.10
N PRO A 285 -1.36 0.37 -42.06
CA PRO A 285 -2.49 1.29 -42.13
C PRO A 285 -2.01 2.74 -42.13
N LEU A 286 -2.62 3.58 -42.97
CA LEU A 286 -2.33 5.02 -43.04
C LEU A 286 -2.72 5.79 -41.77
N GLN A 287 -3.71 5.28 -41.03
CA GLN A 287 -4.20 5.84 -39.78
C GLN A 287 -4.32 4.73 -38.72
N PRO A 288 -4.20 5.04 -37.42
CA PRO A 288 -4.40 4.07 -36.36
C PRO A 288 -5.76 3.37 -36.52
N THR A 289 -5.74 2.06 -36.74
CA THR A 289 -6.93 1.27 -37.05
C THR A 289 -7.26 0.35 -35.87
N THR A 290 -8.46 0.47 -35.31
CA THR A 290 -8.90 -0.36 -34.19
C THR A 290 -9.40 -1.72 -34.69
N VAL A 291 -8.89 -2.78 -34.08
CA VAL A 291 -9.32 -4.16 -34.32
C VAL A 291 -9.88 -4.77 -33.03
N SER A 292 -10.80 -5.71 -33.20
CA SER A 292 -11.41 -6.47 -32.09
C SER A 292 -10.89 -7.90 -32.09
N VAL A 293 -10.49 -8.38 -30.93
CA VAL A 293 -10.02 -9.76 -30.73
C VAL A 293 -11.08 -10.54 -29.96
N HIS A 294 -11.40 -11.74 -30.44
CA HIS A 294 -12.40 -12.61 -29.85
C HIS A 294 -11.83 -14.00 -29.59
N LEU A 295 -11.97 -14.47 -28.35
CA LEU A 295 -11.76 -15.86 -27.97
C LEU A 295 -13.03 -16.64 -28.29
N VAL A 296 -13.00 -17.45 -29.34
CA VAL A 296 -14.16 -18.16 -29.89
C VAL A 296 -14.13 -19.64 -29.56
N SER A 297 -15.31 -20.23 -29.36
CA SER A 297 -15.49 -21.69 -29.31
C SER A 297 -15.55 -22.26 -30.72
N ILE A 298 -14.71 -23.25 -31.02
CA ILE A 298 -14.68 -24.00 -32.29
C ILE A 298 -15.35 -25.38 -32.18
N GLU A 299 -15.99 -25.66 -31.04
CA GLU A 299 -16.76 -26.88 -30.80
C GLU A 299 -17.89 -27.03 -31.83
N GLY A 300 -18.03 -28.22 -32.42
CA GLY A 300 -19.14 -28.57 -33.30
C GLY A 300 -19.09 -27.98 -34.72
N ILE A 301 -18.03 -27.26 -35.09
CA ILE A 301 -17.87 -26.72 -36.46
C ILE A 301 -17.78 -27.85 -37.51
N GLU A 302 -16.99 -28.90 -37.24
CA GLU A 302 -16.82 -30.03 -38.18
C GLU A 302 -18.11 -30.86 -38.35
N ASP A 303 -18.86 -31.03 -37.26
CA ASP A 303 -20.00 -31.96 -37.20
C ASP A 303 -21.33 -31.31 -37.57
N ASN A 304 -21.55 -30.04 -37.15
CA ASN A 304 -22.87 -29.40 -37.18
C ASN A 304 -23.03 -28.34 -38.29
N ILE A 305 -21.93 -27.84 -38.89
CA ILE A 305 -21.99 -26.90 -40.01
C ILE A 305 -21.84 -27.65 -41.34
N PRO A 306 -22.88 -27.68 -42.20
CA PRO A 306 -22.79 -28.33 -43.51
C PRO A 306 -21.94 -27.53 -44.49
N PHE A 307 -21.18 -28.23 -45.33
CA PHE A 307 -20.47 -27.65 -46.47
C PHE A 307 -21.07 -28.16 -47.80
N PRO A 308 -21.44 -27.28 -48.75
CA PRO A 308 -21.43 -25.81 -48.66
C PRO A 308 -22.51 -25.28 -47.71
N ILE A 309 -22.27 -24.10 -47.13
CA ILE A 309 -23.25 -23.42 -46.27
C ILE A 309 -24.48 -23.06 -47.14
N PRO A 310 -25.71 -23.45 -46.72
CA PRO A 310 -26.94 -23.15 -47.46
C PRO A 310 -27.11 -21.67 -47.79
N ASP A 311 -27.61 -21.33 -48.97
CA ASP A 311 -27.72 -19.94 -49.44
C ASP A 311 -28.68 -19.06 -48.65
N ASN A 312 -29.63 -19.67 -47.93
CA ASN A 312 -30.49 -18.96 -46.98
C ASN A 312 -29.74 -18.48 -45.72
N LYS A 313 -28.52 -18.97 -45.49
CA LYS A 313 -27.68 -18.61 -44.33
C LYS A 313 -26.48 -17.77 -44.78
N GLN A 314 -26.58 -16.45 -44.59
CA GLN A 314 -25.53 -15.52 -45.00
C GLN A 314 -24.42 -15.36 -43.95
N ARG A 315 -24.73 -15.65 -42.68
CA ARG A 315 -23.80 -15.53 -41.56
C ARG A 315 -23.73 -16.80 -40.71
N VAL A 316 -22.62 -16.95 -40.00
CA VAL A 316 -22.36 -18.02 -39.02
C VAL A 316 -22.19 -17.39 -37.64
N ALA A 317 -22.90 -17.89 -36.63
CA ALA A 317 -22.73 -17.42 -35.26
C ALA A 317 -21.67 -18.25 -34.52
N LEU A 318 -20.72 -17.57 -33.89
CA LEU A 318 -19.75 -18.18 -32.98
C LEU A 318 -19.89 -17.56 -31.58
N CYS A 319 -19.79 -18.37 -30.54
CA CYS A 319 -19.74 -17.88 -29.15
C CYS A 319 -18.37 -17.26 -28.88
N SER A 320 -18.38 -15.99 -28.45
CA SER A 320 -17.22 -15.24 -27.98
C SER A 320 -17.17 -15.31 -26.46
N LEU A 321 -16.21 -16.04 -25.90
CA LEU A 321 -16.05 -16.20 -24.45
C LEU A 321 -15.38 -15.00 -23.79
N HIS A 322 -14.49 -14.34 -24.53
CA HIS A 322 -13.84 -13.11 -24.11
C HIS A 322 -13.53 -12.25 -25.34
N SER A 323 -13.54 -10.93 -25.19
CA SER A 323 -13.22 -10.01 -26.28
C SER A 323 -12.61 -8.71 -25.75
N TRP A 324 -11.65 -8.16 -26.51
CA TRP A 324 -11.06 -6.85 -26.25
C TRP A 324 -10.69 -6.15 -27.55
N ASN A 325 -10.28 -4.89 -27.49
CA ASN A 325 -9.84 -4.14 -28.66
C ASN A 325 -8.45 -3.55 -28.48
N TYR A 326 -7.71 -3.44 -29.58
CA TYR A 326 -6.45 -2.73 -29.63
C TYR A 326 -6.33 -2.00 -30.97
N SER A 327 -5.41 -1.05 -31.06
CA SER A 327 -5.20 -0.30 -32.29
C SER A 327 -3.89 -0.72 -32.98
N ILE A 328 -3.85 -0.65 -34.29
CA ILE A 328 -2.63 -0.96 -35.04
C ILE A 328 -1.96 0.36 -35.38
N ARG A 329 -0.65 0.41 -35.15
CA ARG A 329 0.15 1.60 -35.38
C ARG A 329 0.47 1.78 -36.86
N PRO A 330 0.48 3.03 -37.35
CA PRO A 330 1.05 3.34 -38.65
C PRO A 330 2.55 3.03 -38.69
N PRO A 331 3.13 2.80 -39.89
CA PRO A 331 4.57 2.64 -40.07
C PRO A 331 5.36 3.84 -39.49
N GLY A 332 6.48 3.57 -38.81
CA GLY A 332 7.40 4.61 -38.29
C GLY A 332 7.20 5.03 -36.83
N THR A 333 6.30 4.39 -36.08
CA THR A 333 6.16 4.60 -34.62
C THR A 333 7.25 3.86 -33.80
N ARG A 334 7.62 4.39 -32.61
CA ARG A 334 8.67 3.83 -31.73
C ARG A 334 8.48 2.34 -31.43
N THR A 335 9.47 1.51 -31.70
CA THR A 335 9.48 0.09 -31.32
C THR A 335 9.76 -0.07 -29.82
N ILE A 336 9.57 -1.27 -29.26
CA ILE A 336 10.00 -1.58 -27.89
C ILE A 336 11.49 -1.33 -27.70
N GLN A 337 12.31 -1.73 -28.67
CA GLN A 337 13.75 -1.47 -28.65
C GLN A 337 14.06 0.03 -28.51
N ASP A 338 13.38 0.86 -29.30
CA ASP A 338 13.51 2.33 -29.21
C ASP A 338 13.04 2.85 -27.84
N SER A 339 12.04 2.20 -27.24
CA SER A 339 11.52 2.57 -25.91
C SER A 339 12.53 2.24 -24.81
N PHE A 340 13.18 1.07 -24.86
CA PHE A 340 14.29 0.73 -23.95
C PHE A 340 15.49 1.65 -24.13
N GLN A 341 15.87 1.96 -25.38
CA GLN A 341 16.93 2.92 -25.65
C GLN A 341 16.60 4.31 -25.08
N HIS A 342 15.35 4.75 -25.25
CA HIS A 342 14.88 6.01 -24.70
C HIS A 342 14.91 6.03 -23.16
N LEU A 343 14.53 4.93 -22.51
CA LEU A 343 14.63 4.78 -21.05
C LEU A 343 16.09 4.90 -20.59
N GLY A 344 17.03 4.28 -21.32
CA GLY A 344 18.47 4.37 -21.06
C GLY A 344 19.02 5.79 -21.17
N GLU A 345 18.63 6.54 -22.20
CA GLU A 345 19.05 7.95 -22.38
C GLU A 345 18.51 8.89 -21.29
N LYS A 346 17.45 8.47 -20.59
CA LYS A 346 16.65 9.32 -19.70
C LYS A 346 16.71 8.89 -18.22
N LEU A 347 17.69 8.04 -17.88
CA LEU A 347 18.01 7.63 -16.51
C LEU A 347 18.27 8.82 -15.59
N GLY A 348 17.94 8.68 -14.31
CA GLY A 348 18.33 9.65 -13.29
C GLY A 348 17.79 9.31 -11.91
N VAL A 349 17.88 10.27 -11.00
CA VAL A 349 17.38 10.15 -9.62
C VAL A 349 16.01 10.81 -9.45
N LEU A 350 15.25 10.36 -8.45
CA LEU A 350 13.92 10.89 -8.12
C LEU A 350 14.04 12.30 -7.51
N ARG A 351 13.92 13.32 -8.36
CA ARG A 351 13.98 14.74 -7.99
C ARG A 351 13.14 15.57 -8.98
N PRO A 352 12.82 16.85 -8.67
CA PRO A 352 12.19 17.76 -9.61
C PRO A 352 12.90 17.76 -10.98
N PRO A 353 12.17 17.90 -12.11
CA PRO A 353 12.77 17.96 -13.43
C PRO A 353 13.89 19.00 -13.53
N PRO A 354 14.98 18.73 -14.27
CA PRO A 354 16.10 19.67 -14.43
C PRO A 354 15.64 21.06 -14.90
N ARG A 355 14.63 21.12 -15.77
CA ARG A 355 14.01 22.38 -16.23
C ARG A 355 13.57 23.31 -15.10
N ILE A 356 13.11 22.76 -13.98
CA ILE A 356 12.71 23.54 -12.81
C ILE A 356 13.96 23.98 -12.05
N ILE A 357 14.91 23.07 -11.82
CA ILE A 357 16.16 23.35 -11.09
C ILE A 357 16.99 24.43 -11.80
N ASP A 358 17.12 24.33 -13.12
CA ASP A 358 17.90 25.25 -13.96
C ASP A 358 17.32 26.67 -13.95
N SER A 359 15.99 26.80 -13.76
CA SER A 359 15.33 28.11 -13.63
C SER A 359 15.75 28.87 -12.36
N PHE A 360 16.33 28.18 -11.38
CA PHE A 360 16.83 28.74 -10.12
C PHE A 360 18.37 28.89 -10.11
N GLN A 361 19.08 28.60 -11.20
CA GLN A 361 20.53 28.83 -11.31
C GLN A 361 20.86 30.31 -11.64
N GLY A 362 20.32 31.24 -10.84
CA GLY A 362 20.61 32.67 -10.88
C GLY A 362 21.61 33.09 -9.78
N SER A 363 22.31 34.20 -9.99
CA SER A 363 23.48 34.73 -9.25
C SER A 363 23.37 34.98 -7.73
N ASP A 364 22.24 34.66 -7.09
CA ASP A 364 21.98 34.95 -5.67
C ASP A 364 22.17 33.72 -4.78
N GLU A 365 22.82 33.89 -3.61
CA GLU A 365 23.12 32.82 -2.65
C GLU A 365 21.85 32.10 -2.14
N LEU A 366 20.74 32.84 -1.98
CA LEU A 366 19.43 32.30 -1.60
C LEU A 366 18.86 31.37 -2.68
N THR A 367 18.96 31.77 -3.95
CA THR A 367 18.44 31.00 -5.09
C THR A 367 19.29 29.74 -5.29
N GLY A 368 20.61 29.84 -5.08
CA GLY A 368 21.51 28.68 -5.01
C GLY A 368 21.16 27.70 -3.89
N ARG A 369 20.83 28.19 -2.69
CA ARG A 369 20.38 27.35 -1.56
C ARG A 369 19.05 26.64 -1.88
N LEU A 370 18.11 27.34 -2.50
CA LEU A 370 16.83 26.76 -2.91
C LEU A 370 17.03 25.70 -4.00
N ALA A 371 17.88 25.98 -5.00
CA ALA A 371 18.23 25.01 -6.05
C ALA A 371 18.85 23.75 -5.45
N LYS A 372 19.74 23.89 -4.46
CA LYS A 372 20.32 22.75 -3.72
C LYS A 372 19.27 21.93 -2.98
N ARG A 373 18.31 22.58 -2.31
CA ARG A 373 17.18 21.88 -1.66
C ARG A 373 16.30 21.13 -2.69
N LEU A 374 16.03 21.71 -3.85
CA LEU A 374 15.32 21.01 -4.92
C LEU A 374 16.14 19.82 -5.45
N GLN A 375 17.46 19.96 -5.59
CA GLN A 375 18.36 18.87 -5.97
C GLN A 375 18.35 17.72 -4.95
N ASP A 376 18.22 18.04 -3.66
CA ASP A 376 18.06 17.07 -2.56
C ASP A 376 16.65 16.45 -2.47
N GLY A 377 15.77 16.75 -3.45
CA GLY A 377 14.45 16.14 -3.59
C GLY A 377 13.34 16.80 -2.76
N TYR A 378 13.59 17.98 -2.17
CA TYR A 378 12.55 18.72 -1.47
C TYR A 378 11.56 19.36 -2.45
N SER A 379 10.29 19.37 -2.08
CA SER A 379 9.23 20.12 -2.74
C SER A 379 8.70 21.20 -1.78
N LEU A 380 8.24 22.32 -2.33
CA LEU A 380 7.53 23.33 -1.57
C LEU A 380 6.05 22.95 -1.47
N VAL A 381 5.54 22.83 -0.26
CA VAL A 381 4.13 22.48 0.00
C VAL A 381 3.44 23.57 0.79
N ARG A 382 2.15 23.75 0.52
CA ARG A 382 1.29 24.61 1.34
C ARG A 382 1.04 23.92 2.68
N TYR A 383 1.54 24.51 3.76
CA TYR A 383 1.43 23.99 5.11
C TYR A 383 0.45 24.83 5.93
N ARG A 384 -0.40 24.16 6.72
CA ARG A 384 -1.26 24.82 7.70
C ARG A 384 -0.72 24.54 9.10
N ALA A 385 -0.24 25.58 9.76
CA ALA A 385 0.24 25.49 11.13
C ALA A 385 -0.92 25.15 12.09
N GLN A 386 -0.60 24.64 13.28
CA GLN A 386 -1.62 24.35 14.30
C GLN A 386 -2.38 25.59 14.77
N THR A 387 -1.78 26.77 14.66
CA THR A 387 -2.42 28.07 14.89
C THR A 387 -3.51 28.38 13.86
N GLY A 388 -3.58 27.60 12.77
CA GLY A 388 -4.53 27.76 11.66
C GLY A 388 -4.00 28.57 10.49
N GLU A 389 -2.83 29.21 10.65
CA GLU A 389 -2.15 30.02 9.63
C GLU A 389 -1.66 29.15 8.46
N THR A 390 -1.76 29.68 7.24
CA THR A 390 -1.23 29.02 6.04
C THR A 390 0.10 29.62 5.66
N THR A 391 1.14 28.78 5.64
CA THR A 391 2.51 29.13 5.26
C THR A 391 3.04 28.13 4.22
N VAL A 392 4.28 28.32 3.78
CA VAL A 392 5.00 27.38 2.92
C VAL A 392 5.97 26.58 3.78
N ALA A 393 6.11 25.29 3.49
CA ALA A 393 7.09 24.42 4.12
C ALA A 393 7.83 23.58 3.08
N PHE A 394 9.04 23.18 3.42
CA PHE A 394 9.74 22.11 2.70
C PHE A 394 9.20 20.75 3.13
N PHE A 395 8.97 19.89 2.15
CA PHE A 395 8.61 18.51 2.38
C PHE A 395 9.36 17.62 1.39
N ARG A 396 9.98 16.56 1.91
CA ARG A 396 10.63 15.51 1.12
C ARG A 396 9.97 14.17 1.41
N SER A 397 9.86 13.34 0.38
CA SER A 397 9.43 11.95 0.53
C SER A 397 10.50 11.10 1.24
N PRO A 398 10.20 9.87 1.71
CA PRO A 398 11.25 8.95 2.14
C PRO A 398 12.25 8.62 1.02
N PHE A 399 11.92 8.88 -0.25
CA PHE A 399 12.81 8.68 -1.39
C PHE A 399 13.63 9.92 -1.63
N ALA A 400 14.88 9.89 -1.15
CA ALA A 400 15.86 10.94 -1.33
C ALA A 400 16.72 10.64 -2.58
N PRO A 401 17.03 11.65 -3.41
CA PRO A 401 17.99 11.51 -4.50
C PRO A 401 19.44 11.44 -4.01
N THR A 402 19.71 11.94 -2.80
CA THR A 402 21.02 11.97 -2.14
C THR A 402 21.03 11.11 -0.88
N VAL A 403 22.20 10.60 -0.50
CA VAL A 403 22.37 9.82 0.73
C VAL A 403 22.25 10.76 1.92
N VAL A 404 21.31 10.47 2.80
CA VAL A 404 21.05 11.27 4.00
C VAL A 404 21.91 10.71 5.13
N PRO A 405 22.87 11.49 5.69
CA PRO A 405 23.69 11.00 6.78
C PRO A 405 22.83 10.74 8.03
N ARG A 406 23.22 9.70 8.79
CA ARG A 406 22.70 9.46 10.14
C ARG A 406 23.51 10.31 11.11
N GLU A 407 22.87 11.25 11.81
CA GLU A 407 23.54 12.02 12.87
C GLU A 407 23.69 11.16 14.13
N THR A 408 24.83 10.47 14.27
CA THR A 408 25.26 9.91 15.54
C THR A 408 25.94 11.02 16.35
N GLN A 409 25.16 11.72 17.17
CA GLN A 409 25.74 12.66 18.13
C GLN A 409 26.68 11.87 19.05
N HIS A 410 27.97 12.21 18.98
CA HIS A 410 29.03 11.61 19.76
C HIS A 410 28.75 11.80 21.26
N ASP A 411 28.29 10.75 21.93
CA ASP A 411 28.66 10.43 23.30
C ASP A 411 28.39 8.95 23.55
N ASN A 412 29.43 8.19 23.88
CA ASN A 412 29.43 6.72 24.05
C ASN A 412 28.60 6.22 25.25
N THR A 413 27.56 6.95 25.68
CA THR A 413 26.62 6.54 26.71
C THR A 413 25.28 6.18 26.07
N PHE A 414 25.06 4.88 25.88
CA PHE A 414 23.82 4.26 25.38
C PHE A 414 22.52 4.77 26.05
N ASP A 415 22.60 5.37 27.25
CA ASP A 415 21.47 5.94 28.02
C ASP A 415 21.00 7.33 27.53
N ALA A 416 21.84 8.09 26.82
CA ALA A 416 21.53 9.46 26.39
C ALA A 416 20.73 9.51 25.08
N ASP A 417 20.93 8.53 24.20
CA ASP A 417 20.37 8.51 22.84
C ASP A 417 18.85 8.32 22.80
N PHE A 418 18.23 7.67 23.79
CA PHE A 418 16.78 7.38 23.77
C PHE A 418 15.96 8.16 24.80
N ALA A 419 16.58 9.11 25.53
CA ALA A 419 15.93 9.82 26.63
C ALA A 419 14.77 10.76 26.20
N HIS A 420 14.67 11.11 24.91
CA HIS A 420 13.69 12.06 24.37
C HIS A 420 13.09 11.60 23.04
N CYS A 421 12.19 10.62 23.07
CA CYS A 421 11.36 10.30 21.90
C CYS A 421 10.21 11.31 21.79
N SER A 422 9.85 11.72 20.57
CA SER A 422 8.82 12.73 20.35
C SER A 422 7.44 12.28 20.85
N ASN A 423 6.68 13.20 21.45
CA ASN A 423 5.30 12.97 21.88
C ASN A 423 4.26 13.67 20.99
N SER A 424 4.67 14.64 20.16
CA SER A 424 3.76 15.45 19.33
C SER A 424 4.20 15.56 17.86
N GLY A 425 5.41 15.13 17.52
CA GLY A 425 6.06 15.29 16.22
C GLY A 425 6.48 16.73 15.88
N GLN A 426 6.18 17.73 16.71
CA GLN A 426 6.48 19.14 16.42
C GLN A 426 7.95 19.50 16.63
N ASP A 427 8.57 18.82 17.59
CA ASP A 427 10.01 18.81 17.85
C ASP A 427 10.84 18.30 16.66
N LEU A 428 10.20 17.70 15.66
CA LEU A 428 10.83 17.22 14.42
C LEU A 428 10.74 18.22 13.26
N GLN A 429 10.29 19.45 13.51
CA GLN A 429 10.31 20.53 12.51
C GLN A 429 11.68 21.21 12.51
N ILE A 430 12.28 21.38 11.33
CA ILE A 430 13.63 21.93 11.18
C ILE A 430 13.55 23.24 10.42
N LEU A 431 13.99 24.35 11.00
CA LEU A 431 14.04 25.64 10.31
C LEU A 431 15.31 25.73 9.47
N ASP A 432 15.19 25.96 8.15
CA ASP A 432 16.36 26.35 7.34
C ASP A 432 16.67 27.84 7.59
N PRO A 433 17.79 28.19 8.24
CA PRO A 433 18.08 29.58 8.61
C PRO A 433 18.40 30.47 7.41
N GLN A 434 18.84 29.91 6.28
CA GLN A 434 19.21 30.68 5.10
C GLN A 434 17.99 31.08 4.28
N VAL A 435 17.01 30.18 4.18
CA VAL A 435 15.77 30.42 3.41
C VAL A 435 14.63 30.92 4.30
N GLY A 436 14.69 30.67 5.62
CA GLY A 436 13.63 31.02 6.57
C GLY A 436 12.37 30.15 6.44
N ILE A 437 12.44 29.02 5.74
CA ILE A 437 11.32 28.09 5.52
C ILE A 437 11.48 26.88 6.43
N MET A 438 10.37 26.43 7.02
CA MET A 438 10.32 25.25 7.87
C MET A 438 10.31 23.97 7.02
N ASP A 439 11.18 23.02 7.34
CA ASP A 439 11.13 21.64 6.88
C ASP A 439 10.25 20.82 7.84
N ILE A 440 9.18 20.25 7.29
CA ILE A 440 8.20 19.45 8.03
C ILE A 440 8.32 17.95 7.75
N THR A 441 9.36 17.52 7.02
CA THR A 441 9.53 16.14 6.53
C THR A 441 9.37 15.09 7.62
N TYR A 442 10.15 15.18 8.70
CA TYR A 442 10.12 14.20 9.79
C TYR A 442 8.88 14.34 10.69
N SER A 443 8.38 15.57 10.85
CA SER A 443 7.13 15.86 11.54
C SER A 443 5.93 15.17 10.88
N VAL A 444 5.87 15.24 9.54
CA VAL A 444 4.86 14.54 8.74
C VAL A 444 5.04 13.03 8.84
N ALA A 445 6.27 12.51 8.72
CA ALA A 445 6.55 11.08 8.84
C ALA A 445 6.03 10.49 10.16
N TRP A 446 6.29 11.19 11.27
CA TRP A 446 5.82 10.80 12.61
C TRP A 446 4.29 10.76 12.70
N GLN A 447 3.60 11.79 12.17
CA GLN A 447 2.13 11.81 12.17
C GLN A 447 1.54 10.72 11.28
N VAL A 448 2.13 10.46 10.11
CA VAL A 448 1.71 9.38 9.21
C VAL A 448 1.83 8.04 9.90
N GLY A 449 2.96 7.76 10.57
CA GLY A 449 3.16 6.54 11.33
C GLY A 449 2.11 6.34 12.43
N ARG A 450 1.81 7.40 13.17
CA ARG A 450 0.76 7.40 14.19
C ARG A 450 -0.63 7.13 13.60
N MET A 451 -0.96 7.74 12.46
CA MET A 451 -2.23 7.52 11.78
C MET A 451 -2.36 6.09 11.23
N LEU A 452 -1.30 5.56 10.64
CA LEU A 452 -1.27 4.18 10.13
C LEU A 452 -1.45 3.17 11.25
N ALA A 453 -0.84 3.42 12.41
CA ALA A 453 -1.03 2.58 13.60
C ALA A 453 -2.46 2.65 14.12
N LEU A 454 -3.06 3.85 14.21
CA LEU A 454 -4.46 4.03 14.61
C LEU A 454 -5.46 3.36 13.66
N GLY A 455 -5.13 3.28 12.37
CA GLY A 455 -5.94 2.58 11.36
C GLY A 455 -5.92 1.05 11.51
N ASP A 456 -4.95 0.49 12.23
CA ASP A 456 -4.79 -0.94 12.44
C ASP A 456 -5.17 -1.35 13.87
N GLN A 457 -6.35 -1.96 14.01
CA GLN A 457 -6.88 -2.41 15.30
C GLN A 457 -6.03 -3.55 15.91
N ALA A 458 -5.56 -4.48 15.08
CA ALA A 458 -4.79 -5.62 15.56
C ALA A 458 -3.46 -5.15 16.15
N PHE A 459 -2.74 -4.29 15.43
CA PHE A 459 -1.51 -3.67 15.90
C PHE A 459 -1.71 -2.86 17.19
N THR A 460 -2.71 -1.96 17.23
CA THR A 460 -2.94 -1.09 18.39
C THR A 460 -3.26 -1.90 19.65
N THR A 461 -4.06 -2.96 19.52
CA THR A 461 -4.42 -3.82 20.67
C THR A 461 -3.21 -4.62 21.17
N ALA A 462 -2.41 -5.19 20.26
CA ALA A 462 -1.19 -5.91 20.61
C ALA A 462 -0.16 -4.98 21.28
N LEU A 463 0.05 -3.77 20.76
CA LEU A 463 0.97 -2.78 21.34
C LEU A 463 0.54 -2.38 22.76
N LEU A 464 -0.75 -2.14 23.00
CA LEU A 464 -1.26 -1.81 24.34
C LEU A 464 -1.05 -2.95 25.35
N ARG A 465 -1.22 -4.21 24.92
CA ARG A 465 -0.98 -5.40 25.76
C ARG A 465 0.49 -5.57 26.08
N ILE A 466 1.38 -5.45 25.09
CA ILE A 466 2.84 -5.49 25.30
C ILE A 466 3.26 -4.42 26.28
N ARG A 467 2.82 -3.17 26.08
CA ARG A 467 3.16 -2.06 26.99
C ARG A 467 2.67 -2.31 28.41
N SER A 468 1.47 -2.86 28.56
CA SER A 468 0.93 -3.22 29.88
C SER A 468 1.74 -4.33 30.54
N SER A 469 2.11 -5.37 29.77
CA SER A 469 2.94 -6.48 30.24
C SER A 469 4.34 -6.02 30.65
N ILE A 470 5.00 -5.20 29.82
CA ILE A 470 6.31 -4.61 30.12
C ILE A 470 6.21 -3.82 31.42
N TYR A 471 5.21 -2.96 31.55
CA TYR A 471 5.06 -2.15 32.76
C TYR A 471 4.82 -2.99 34.02
N ASP A 472 3.87 -3.93 33.98
CA ASP A 472 3.48 -4.70 35.16
C ASP A 472 4.63 -5.58 35.66
N GLU A 473 5.35 -6.23 34.76
CA GLU A 473 6.54 -7.02 35.10
C GLU A 473 7.70 -6.14 35.58
N THR A 474 7.98 -5.03 34.87
CA THR A 474 9.06 -4.10 35.23
C THR A 474 8.80 -3.47 36.59
N MET A 475 7.60 -2.97 36.84
CA MET A 475 7.25 -2.38 38.13
C MET A 475 7.31 -3.38 39.26
N LYS A 476 6.90 -4.64 39.04
CA LYS A 476 7.01 -5.70 40.04
C LYS A 476 8.47 -5.92 40.43
N GLU A 477 9.37 -5.97 39.45
CA GLU A 477 10.79 -6.19 39.69
C GLU A 477 11.49 -4.96 40.28
N CYS A 478 11.19 -3.75 39.79
CA CYS A 478 11.67 -2.51 40.39
C CYS A 478 11.23 -2.36 41.85
N LYS A 479 9.98 -2.69 42.16
CA LYS A 479 9.46 -2.69 43.55
C LYS A 479 10.19 -3.72 44.40
N ARG A 480 10.43 -4.92 43.88
CA ARG A 480 11.20 -5.96 44.57
C ARG A 480 12.61 -5.48 44.92
N LEU A 481 13.32 -4.89 43.96
CA LEU A 481 14.67 -4.35 44.16
C LEU A 481 14.68 -3.16 45.12
N ALA A 482 13.72 -2.22 44.98
CA ALA A 482 13.62 -1.07 45.87
C ALA A 482 13.31 -1.46 47.33
N LEU A 483 12.58 -2.57 47.54
CA LEU A 483 12.32 -3.10 48.88
C LEU A 483 13.49 -3.92 49.44
N ALA A 484 14.26 -4.60 48.60
CA ALA A 484 15.41 -5.40 49.02
C ALA A 484 16.60 -4.55 49.51
N GLU A 485 16.70 -3.29 49.07
CA GLU A 485 17.77 -2.36 49.48
C GLU A 485 17.45 -1.61 50.78
N ASP A 486 16.21 -1.65 51.26
CA ASP A 486 15.87 -1.06 52.54
C ASP A 486 16.22 -2.07 53.65
N GLU A 487 17.29 -1.79 54.41
CA GLU A 487 17.84 -2.64 55.48
C GLU A 487 16.82 -2.99 56.60
N GLY A 488 15.62 -2.40 56.56
CA GLY A 488 14.52 -2.65 57.51
C GLY A 488 13.40 -3.57 57.03
N VAL A 489 13.39 -4.05 55.77
CA VAL A 489 12.32 -4.90 55.22
C VAL A 489 12.88 -6.17 54.58
N ASN A 490 12.80 -7.30 55.29
CA ASN A 490 13.15 -8.61 54.73
C ASN A 490 12.10 -9.08 53.71
N VAL A 491 12.26 -8.69 52.44
CA VAL A 491 11.47 -9.27 51.34
C VAL A 491 12.07 -10.62 50.96
N LEU A 492 11.49 -11.70 51.51
CA LEU A 492 11.85 -13.07 51.16
C LEU A 492 11.34 -13.39 49.74
N SER A 493 12.23 -13.86 48.87
CA SER A 493 11.80 -14.43 47.57
C SER A 493 10.88 -15.64 47.78
N ARG A 494 10.04 -16.01 46.80
CA ARG A 494 9.16 -17.20 46.92
C ARG A 494 9.93 -18.47 47.29
N GLY A 495 11.13 -18.67 46.72
CA GLY A 495 11.99 -19.80 47.04
C GLY A 495 12.54 -19.74 48.48
N GLN A 496 12.93 -18.55 48.95
CA GLN A 496 13.37 -18.35 50.34
C GLN A 496 12.21 -18.43 51.34
N LEU A 497 11.00 -18.00 50.97
CA LEU A 497 9.79 -18.12 51.80
C LEU A 497 9.40 -19.60 51.93
N LEU A 498 9.40 -20.36 50.83
CA LEU A 498 9.16 -21.80 50.85
C LEU A 498 10.27 -22.54 51.60
N GLY A 499 11.52 -22.09 51.47
CA GLY A 499 12.67 -22.57 52.24
C GLY A 499 12.72 -22.10 53.69
N ALA A 500 11.95 -21.07 54.07
CA ALA A 500 11.80 -20.62 55.45
C ALA A 500 10.62 -21.32 56.12
N LEU A 501 9.54 -21.59 55.37
CA LEU A 501 8.35 -22.34 55.82
C LEU A 501 8.71 -23.72 56.41
N ARG A 502 9.77 -24.36 55.93
CA ARG A 502 10.27 -25.64 56.48
C ARG A 502 10.84 -25.52 57.90
N HIS A 503 11.30 -24.33 58.29
CA HIS A 503 11.96 -24.05 59.59
C HIS A 503 11.04 -23.31 60.58
N ILE A 504 9.86 -22.88 60.13
CA ILE A 504 8.85 -22.20 60.96
C ILE A 504 8.39 -23.03 62.17
N PRO A 505 8.23 -24.38 62.10
CA PRO A 505 7.83 -25.17 63.27
C PRO A 505 8.85 -25.15 64.42
N GLU A 506 10.15 -25.15 64.08
CA GLU A 506 11.25 -25.08 65.06
C GLU A 506 11.31 -23.69 65.70
N GLN A 507 11.17 -22.62 64.90
CA GLN A 507 11.12 -21.24 65.39
C GLN A 507 9.87 -20.92 66.22
N LEU A 508 8.72 -21.55 65.93
CA LEU A 508 7.52 -21.44 66.77
C LEU A 508 7.68 -22.14 68.13
N GLY A 509 8.52 -23.18 68.20
CA GLY A 509 8.91 -23.82 69.46
C GLY A 509 9.80 -22.92 70.32
N GLU A 510 10.71 -22.16 69.70
CA GLU A 510 11.62 -21.24 70.39
C GLU A 510 10.90 -20.02 71.00
N ILE A 511 9.83 -19.53 70.35
CA ILE A 511 9.00 -18.40 70.84
C ILE A 511 8.32 -18.71 72.19
N THR A 512 8.11 -19.98 72.53
CA THR A 512 7.58 -20.39 73.83
C THR A 512 8.63 -20.50 74.94
N SER A 513 9.92 -20.52 74.61
CA SER A 513 11.02 -20.73 75.56
C SER A 513 11.79 -19.47 75.94
N GLU A 514 11.87 -18.45 75.09
CA GLU A 514 12.52 -17.18 75.44
C GLU A 514 11.53 -16.21 76.09
N ARG A 515 11.51 -16.25 77.42
CA ARG A 515 10.81 -15.31 78.29
C ARG A 515 11.61 -14.00 78.40
N GLU A 516 11.89 -13.32 77.29
CA GLU A 516 12.36 -11.93 77.36
C GLU A 516 11.20 -11.05 77.84
N GLU A 517 11.48 -10.20 78.83
CA GLU A 517 10.55 -9.22 79.38
C GLU A 517 10.08 -8.27 78.27
N ILE A 518 8.95 -8.59 77.64
CA ILE A 518 8.24 -7.64 76.79
C ILE A 518 7.71 -6.54 77.70
N ASP A 519 8.43 -5.42 77.75
CA ASP A 519 7.98 -4.17 78.36
C ASP A 519 6.62 -3.77 77.76
N ARG A 520 5.56 -3.98 78.55
CA ARG A 520 4.16 -3.73 78.18
C ARG A 520 3.81 -2.24 78.16
N SER A 521 4.73 -1.35 78.54
CA SER A 521 4.50 0.11 78.56
C SER A 521 4.41 0.73 77.15
N ASN A 522 4.92 0.06 76.11
CA ASN A 522 4.99 0.60 74.75
C ASN A 522 3.87 0.13 73.79
N ARG A 523 2.80 -0.49 74.29
CA ARG A 523 1.69 -1.00 73.43
C ARG A 523 0.99 0.10 72.62
N TRP A 524 1.06 1.35 73.06
CA TRP A 524 0.42 2.51 72.43
C TRP A 524 1.38 3.42 71.67
N LEU A 525 2.70 3.21 71.76
CA LEU A 525 3.65 3.83 70.84
C LEU A 525 3.58 3.09 69.51
N ARG A 526 2.75 3.58 68.58
CA ARG A 526 3.00 3.30 67.16
C ARG A 526 4.42 3.80 66.90
N ARG A 527 5.37 2.87 66.68
CA ARG A 527 6.67 3.20 66.08
C ARG A 527 6.35 4.16 64.93
N HIS A 528 6.92 5.36 64.97
CA HIS A 528 6.73 6.33 63.90
C HIS A 528 6.94 5.58 62.59
N TRP A 529 5.94 5.59 61.71
CA TRP A 529 6.08 5.00 60.39
C TRP A 529 7.30 5.69 59.77
N ARG A 530 8.44 5.00 59.71
CA ARG A 530 9.56 5.44 58.88
C ARG A 530 8.95 5.66 57.51
N GLY A 531 9.19 6.83 56.92
CA GLY A 531 8.60 7.20 55.63
C GLY A 531 8.83 6.04 54.66
N GLY A 532 7.76 5.33 54.30
CA GLY A 532 7.89 4.10 53.53
C GLY A 532 8.58 4.38 52.20
N VAL A 533 9.34 3.41 51.69
CA VAL A 533 9.96 3.50 50.37
C VAL A 533 8.87 3.86 49.35
N ALA A 534 9.09 4.94 48.60
CA ALA A 534 8.15 5.34 47.56
C ALA A 534 8.19 4.30 46.42
N LEU A 535 7.14 3.47 46.32
CA LEU A 535 7.02 2.39 45.33
C LEU A 535 6.30 2.82 44.04
N GLY A 536 6.04 4.11 43.88
CA GLY A 536 5.41 4.67 42.69
C GLY A 536 6.40 4.84 41.54
N TYR A 537 5.90 4.85 40.31
CA TYR A 537 6.72 5.07 39.10
C TYR A 537 7.53 6.39 39.15
N THR A 538 7.00 7.42 39.81
CA THR A 538 7.65 8.73 39.96
C THR A 538 8.77 8.73 41.01
N ALA A 539 8.98 7.64 41.75
CA ALA A 539 10.05 7.56 42.74
C ALA A 539 11.41 7.53 42.05
N ARG A 540 12.37 8.33 42.55
CA ARG A 540 13.69 8.51 41.92
C ARG A 540 14.46 7.19 41.74
N GLY A 541 14.38 6.28 42.72
CA GLY A 541 15.05 4.98 42.67
C GLY A 541 14.47 4.06 41.58
N ILE A 542 13.14 3.99 41.49
CA ILE A 542 12.45 3.20 40.46
C ILE A 542 12.68 3.82 39.08
N ARG A 543 12.53 5.14 38.95
CA ARG A 543 12.71 5.85 37.68
C ARG A 543 14.11 5.66 37.10
N LYS A 544 15.18 5.54 37.90
CA LYS A 544 16.51 5.25 37.36
C LYS A 544 16.62 3.84 36.76
N ARG A 545 16.10 2.82 37.46
CA ARG A 545 16.25 1.39 37.08
C ARG A 545 15.20 0.88 36.10
N TYR A 546 14.12 1.64 35.91
CA TYR A 546 12.98 1.20 35.13
C TYR A 546 13.38 0.83 33.69
N LEU A 547 14.25 1.62 33.06
CA LEU A 547 14.64 1.40 31.67
C LEU A 547 15.40 0.07 31.50
N ASP A 548 16.43 -0.16 32.31
CA ASP A 548 17.26 -1.38 32.24
C ASP A 548 16.43 -2.67 32.40
N ILE A 549 15.45 -2.64 33.29
CA ILE A 549 14.57 -3.78 33.56
C ILE A 549 13.52 -3.90 32.45
N ALA A 550 12.95 -2.79 31.99
CA ALA A 550 12.00 -2.79 30.88
C ALA A 550 12.62 -3.36 29.59
N VAL A 551 13.88 -3.04 29.30
CA VAL A 551 14.62 -3.63 28.17
C VAL A 551 14.69 -5.15 28.32
N LYS A 552 15.10 -5.67 29.48
CA LYS A 552 15.16 -7.13 29.72
C LYS A 552 13.81 -7.83 29.56
N VAL A 553 12.73 -7.19 30.03
CA VAL A 553 11.37 -7.73 29.88
C VAL A 553 10.94 -7.69 28.42
N ALA A 554 11.19 -6.60 27.70
CA ALA A 554 10.89 -6.49 26.28
C ALA A 554 11.64 -7.54 25.45
N GLN A 555 12.93 -7.75 25.73
CA GLN A 555 13.74 -8.80 25.10
C GLN A 555 13.17 -10.19 25.35
N LYS A 556 12.73 -10.49 26.57
CA LYS A 556 12.09 -11.77 26.90
C LYS A 556 10.80 -12.00 26.10
N LEU A 557 10.00 -10.95 25.88
CA LEU A 557 8.79 -11.03 25.06
C LEU A 557 9.09 -11.19 23.56
N ALA A 558 10.28 -10.75 23.12
CA ALA A 558 10.74 -10.81 21.75
C ALA A 558 11.39 -12.16 21.34
N LYS A 559 11.49 -13.11 22.27
CA LYS A 559 12.08 -14.43 22.02
C LYS A 559 11.09 -15.44 21.42
N SER A 560 11.65 -16.50 20.87
CA SER A 560 11.01 -17.75 20.46
C SER A 560 10.95 -18.74 21.63
N THR A 561 10.09 -19.75 21.53
CA THR A 561 9.98 -20.85 22.51
C THR A 561 11.32 -21.56 22.75
N ASP A 562 12.21 -21.55 21.75
CA ASP A 562 13.57 -22.12 21.81
C ASP A 562 14.63 -21.18 22.43
N ASP A 563 14.21 -20.09 23.08
CA ASP A 563 15.04 -19.04 23.68
C ASP A 563 15.93 -18.24 22.69
N GLN A 564 15.81 -18.52 21.38
CA GLN A 564 16.33 -17.70 20.28
C GLN A 564 15.46 -16.46 20.03
N ILE A 565 15.91 -15.51 19.21
CA ILE A 565 15.09 -14.35 18.82
C ILE A 565 13.98 -14.80 17.87
N TYR A 566 12.77 -14.24 18.03
CA TYR A 566 11.67 -14.52 17.11
C TYR A 566 11.95 -13.93 15.72
N ASN A 567 11.85 -14.75 14.66
CA ASN A 567 12.27 -14.39 13.30
C ASN A 567 11.24 -14.72 12.21
N GLU A 568 9.97 -14.86 12.60
CA GLU A 568 8.83 -15.19 11.72
C GLU A 568 8.87 -16.59 11.07
N THR A 569 9.99 -17.31 11.15
CA THR A 569 10.10 -18.72 10.74
C THR A 569 10.04 -19.68 11.94
N ASN A 570 10.27 -19.18 13.15
CA ASN A 570 10.17 -19.93 14.42
C ASN A 570 8.87 -19.60 15.20
N GLU A 571 8.63 -20.31 16.31
CA GLU A 571 7.41 -20.13 17.13
C GLU A 571 7.58 -19.02 18.19
N PRO A 572 6.68 -18.01 18.25
CA PRO A 572 6.84 -16.88 19.18
C PRO A 572 6.46 -17.23 20.63
N VAL A 573 7.20 -16.68 21.61
CA VAL A 573 6.77 -16.68 23.03
C VAL A 573 5.53 -15.81 23.24
N SER A 574 5.45 -14.68 22.54
CA SER A 574 4.33 -13.74 22.62
C SER A 574 3.71 -13.53 21.23
N THR A 575 2.45 -13.94 21.10
CA THR A 575 1.67 -13.69 19.88
C THR A 575 1.45 -12.20 19.62
N ASP A 576 1.42 -11.38 20.67
CA ASP A 576 1.30 -9.93 20.53
C ASP A 576 2.61 -9.35 19.93
N TRP A 577 3.79 -9.88 20.30
CA TRP A 577 5.08 -9.43 19.74
C TRP A 577 5.19 -9.74 18.26
N MET A 578 4.74 -10.93 17.84
CA MET A 578 4.66 -11.31 16.42
C MET A 578 3.91 -10.25 15.60
N ILE A 579 2.74 -9.80 16.06
CA ILE A 579 1.92 -8.79 15.36
C ILE A 579 2.64 -7.44 15.29
N VAL A 580 3.30 -7.03 16.38
CA VAL A 580 4.04 -5.76 16.41
C VAL A 580 5.26 -5.82 15.50
N LEU A 581 6.02 -6.92 15.52
CA LEU A 581 7.20 -7.11 14.68
C LEU A 581 6.82 -7.14 13.19
N SER A 582 5.80 -7.93 12.82
CA SER A 582 5.36 -8.03 11.43
C SER A 582 4.90 -6.68 10.91
N TRP A 583 4.14 -5.93 11.71
CA TRP A 583 3.67 -4.59 11.34
C TRP A 583 4.82 -3.60 11.15
N VAL A 584 5.79 -3.58 12.07
CA VAL A 584 6.96 -2.71 11.96
C VAL A 584 7.76 -3.06 10.71
N MET A 585 8.05 -4.34 10.48
CA MET A 585 8.80 -4.79 9.30
C MET A 585 8.08 -4.47 7.99
N ASP A 586 6.76 -4.65 7.91
CA ASP A 586 5.98 -4.28 6.72
C ASP A 586 6.05 -2.77 6.42
N ARG A 587 6.06 -1.92 7.46
CA ARG A 587 6.22 -0.47 7.31
C ARG A 587 7.65 -0.07 6.92
N LEU A 588 8.66 -0.82 7.34
CA LEU A 588 10.04 -0.62 6.86
C LEU A 588 10.19 -0.95 5.37
N PHE A 589 9.31 -1.81 4.84
CA PHE A 589 9.16 -2.06 3.40
C PHE A 589 8.25 -1.04 2.70
N LEU A 590 7.86 0.03 3.41
CA LEU A 590 6.95 1.09 2.96
C LEU A 590 5.59 0.55 2.47
N HIS A 591 5.15 -0.59 3.01
CA HIS A 591 3.84 -1.14 2.69
C HIS A 591 2.75 -0.40 3.47
N GLY A 592 1.62 -0.10 2.80
CA GLY A 592 0.48 0.62 3.39
C GLY A 592 0.69 2.14 3.57
N VAL A 593 1.85 2.69 3.19
CA VAL A 593 2.08 4.15 3.17
C VAL A 593 1.35 4.75 1.96
N PRO A 594 0.52 5.80 2.13
CA PRO A 594 -0.17 6.41 1.00
C PRO A 594 0.80 6.99 -0.04
N ALA A 595 0.49 6.78 -1.32
CA ALA A 595 1.38 7.14 -2.43
C ALA A 595 1.76 8.63 -2.49
N HIS A 596 0.89 9.54 -2.02
CA HIS A 596 1.17 10.98 -1.99
C HIS A 596 2.23 11.40 -0.95
N TYR A 597 2.56 10.55 0.02
CA TYR A 597 3.72 10.76 0.90
C TYR A 597 5.02 10.16 0.32
N LEU A 598 4.88 9.22 -0.62
CA LEU A 598 5.98 8.54 -1.30
C LEU A 598 6.46 9.31 -2.53
N ILE A 599 5.53 9.88 -3.32
CA ILE A 599 5.83 10.77 -4.45
C ILE A 599 5.18 12.11 -4.14
N THR A 600 6.00 13.11 -3.81
CA THR A 600 5.51 14.44 -3.38
C THR A 600 4.79 15.20 -4.50
N ASP A 601 5.28 15.07 -5.73
CA ASP A 601 4.73 15.71 -6.91
C ASP A 601 4.79 14.74 -8.10
N PRO A 602 3.69 14.55 -8.87
CA PRO A 602 3.70 13.72 -10.08
C PRO A 602 4.77 14.09 -11.12
N SER A 603 5.23 15.35 -11.13
CA SER A 603 6.32 15.81 -12.00
C SER A 603 7.68 15.19 -11.68
N HIS A 604 7.88 14.65 -10.47
CA HIS A 604 9.12 13.94 -10.10
C HIS A 604 9.29 12.62 -10.88
N LEU A 605 8.18 12.05 -11.38
CA LEU A 605 8.14 10.83 -12.17
C LEU A 605 7.42 11.07 -13.50
N GLU A 606 8.10 11.72 -14.45
CA GLU A 606 7.60 11.92 -15.82
C GLU A 606 7.36 10.58 -16.56
N PRO A 607 6.47 10.53 -17.57
CA PRO A 607 6.32 9.36 -18.45
C PRO A 607 7.63 8.97 -19.15
N GLU A 608 7.80 7.67 -19.43
CA GLU A 608 8.99 7.07 -20.05
C GLU A 608 10.30 7.36 -19.31
N ARG A 609 10.31 7.17 -17.99
CA ARG A 609 11.49 7.40 -17.14
C ARG A 609 11.71 6.28 -16.12
N LEU A 610 12.98 5.95 -15.92
CA LEU A 610 13.46 5.17 -14.78
C LEU A 610 14.20 6.10 -13.81
N LYS A 611 13.75 6.12 -12.55
CA LYS A 611 14.24 7.01 -11.49
C LYS A 611 14.70 6.22 -10.27
N PHE A 612 15.96 6.36 -9.88
CA PHE A 612 16.52 5.75 -8.67
C PHE A 612 16.37 6.65 -7.44
N PHE A 613 16.35 6.05 -6.25
CA PHE A 613 16.32 6.77 -4.99
C PHE A 613 16.96 5.97 -3.85
N HIS A 614 17.36 6.70 -2.82
CA HIS A 614 17.76 6.19 -1.51
C HIS A 614 16.60 6.37 -0.52
N ILE A 615 16.37 5.38 0.34
CA ILE A 615 15.35 5.45 1.39
C ILE A 615 15.95 6.14 2.61
N ASP A 616 15.40 7.29 2.97
CA ASP A 616 15.80 8.06 4.14
C ASP A 616 15.52 7.27 5.44
N PRO A 617 16.56 6.80 6.15
CA PRO A 617 16.38 6.03 7.37
C PRO A 617 15.73 6.87 8.47
N ASN A 618 16.04 8.17 8.56
CA ASN A 618 15.50 9.08 9.57
C ASN A 618 13.99 9.25 9.38
N TRP A 619 13.52 9.25 8.13
CA TRP A 619 12.10 9.29 7.81
C TRP A 619 11.39 8.01 8.27
N THR A 620 11.97 6.84 7.97
CA THR A 620 11.38 5.56 8.39
C THR A 620 11.36 5.41 9.91
N ASP A 621 12.40 5.88 10.59
CA ASP A 621 12.50 5.84 12.05
C ASP A 621 11.49 6.79 12.71
N ALA A 622 11.27 7.97 12.13
CA ALA A 622 10.22 8.90 12.57
C ALA A 622 8.83 8.31 12.44
N MET A 623 8.55 7.64 11.32
CA MET A 623 7.29 6.93 11.13
C MET A 623 7.09 5.82 12.18
N ILE A 624 8.09 4.98 12.42
CA ILE A 624 7.98 3.93 13.45
C ILE A 624 7.86 4.52 14.85
N ASP A 625 8.58 5.60 15.17
CA ASP A 625 8.47 6.27 16.46
C ASP A 625 7.05 6.82 16.71
N GLY A 626 6.44 7.41 15.68
CA GLY A 626 5.06 7.89 15.72
C GLY A 626 4.05 6.77 15.91
N ALA A 627 4.26 5.61 15.27
CA ALA A 627 3.44 4.43 15.45
C ALA A 627 3.51 3.87 16.88
N LEU A 628 4.71 3.76 17.45
CA LEU A 628 4.95 3.24 18.80
C LEU A 628 4.55 4.22 19.91
N SER A 629 4.30 5.49 19.59
CA SER A 629 3.85 6.53 20.54
C SER A 629 2.45 6.29 21.11
N LEU A 630 1.66 5.43 20.47
CA LEU A 630 0.31 5.11 20.91
C LEU A 630 0.30 4.42 22.28
N GLY A 631 -0.74 4.71 23.06
CA GLY A 631 -0.89 4.13 24.40
C GLY A 631 -0.02 4.75 25.48
N ASN A 632 0.70 5.85 25.22
CA ASN A 632 1.40 6.59 26.26
C ASN A 632 0.41 7.31 27.19
N HIS A 633 0.37 6.89 28.45
CA HIS A 633 -0.51 7.44 29.48
C HIS A 633 0.27 8.05 30.67
N ARG A 634 1.61 8.11 30.60
CA ARG A 634 2.49 8.43 31.75
C ARG A 634 3.50 9.56 31.51
N GLY A 635 3.40 10.25 30.37
CA GLY A 635 4.25 11.40 30.02
C GLY A 635 5.63 10.98 29.51
N GLU A 636 6.42 10.28 30.34
CA GLU A 636 7.70 9.69 29.94
C GLU A 636 7.51 8.29 29.36
N ASP A 637 7.78 8.15 28.05
CA ASP A 637 7.56 6.91 27.31
C ASP A 637 8.79 6.00 27.27
N ARG A 638 9.14 5.43 28.42
CA ARG A 638 10.26 4.48 28.55
C ARG A 638 9.96 3.09 28.00
N ASP A 639 8.68 2.71 27.96
CA ASP A 639 8.26 1.42 27.40
C ASP A 639 8.50 1.38 25.89
N ARG A 640 8.21 2.48 25.17
CA ARG A 640 8.54 2.61 23.74
C ARG A 640 10.03 2.45 23.48
N VAL A 641 10.86 3.03 24.35
CA VAL A 641 12.32 2.90 24.26
C VAL A 641 12.73 1.44 24.43
N ALA A 642 12.20 0.73 25.44
CA ALA A 642 12.47 -0.70 25.63
C ALA A 642 12.05 -1.55 24.42
N ILE A 643 10.89 -1.25 23.81
CA ILE A 643 10.43 -1.92 22.58
C ILE A 643 11.41 -1.66 21.42
N LYS A 644 11.89 -0.42 21.25
CA LYS A 644 12.90 -0.09 20.24
C LYS A 644 14.20 -0.87 20.44
N TYR A 645 14.67 -1.05 21.68
CA TYR A 645 15.85 -1.90 21.95
C TYR A 645 15.64 -3.34 21.49
N ALA A 646 14.49 -3.95 21.81
CA ALA A 646 14.19 -5.32 21.37
C ALA A 646 14.06 -5.43 19.83
N LEU A 647 13.52 -4.42 19.16
CA LEU A 647 13.49 -4.35 17.69
C LEU A 647 14.90 -4.21 17.10
N ASN A 648 15.77 -3.41 17.73
CA ASN A 648 17.16 -3.23 17.28
C ASN A 648 18.00 -4.50 17.45
N GLU A 649 17.75 -5.27 18.52
CA GLU A 649 18.35 -6.59 18.69
C GLU A 649 17.94 -7.54 17.55
N TYR A 650 16.66 -7.54 17.15
CA TYR A 650 16.21 -8.30 15.99
C TYR A 650 16.91 -7.88 14.68
N ILE A 651 17.02 -6.57 14.41
CA ILE A 651 17.62 -6.06 13.17
C ILE A 651 19.14 -6.31 13.11
N SER A 652 19.81 -6.26 14.26
CA SER A 652 21.27 -6.42 14.34
C SER A 652 21.74 -7.88 14.44
N THR A 653 20.85 -8.82 14.80
CA THR A 653 21.22 -10.23 14.97
C THR A 653 21.02 -11.04 13.68
N PRO A 654 22.04 -11.78 13.21
CA PRO A 654 21.88 -12.76 12.12
C PRO A 654 20.91 -13.87 12.52
N GLN A 655 20.00 -14.24 11.61
CA GLN A 655 18.86 -15.12 11.91
C GLN A 655 19.11 -16.54 11.38
N ALA A 656 19.32 -17.54 12.25
CA ALA A 656 19.42 -18.93 11.80
C ALA A 656 18.12 -19.39 11.10
N PRO A 657 18.16 -20.04 9.91
CA PRO A 657 19.32 -20.64 9.21
C PRO A 657 20.13 -19.73 8.29
N LEU A 658 19.81 -18.43 8.21
CA LEU A 658 20.52 -17.44 7.41
C LEU A 658 21.74 -16.88 8.15
N SER A 659 22.87 -16.74 7.45
CA SER A 659 24.11 -16.13 7.94
C SER A 659 24.08 -14.59 8.00
N HIS A 660 22.98 -13.97 7.56
CA HIS A 660 22.85 -12.51 7.44
C HIS A 660 21.73 -11.94 8.34
N THR A 661 21.82 -10.64 8.61
CA THR A 661 20.77 -9.88 9.31
C THR A 661 19.51 -9.72 8.45
N PRO A 662 18.33 -9.45 9.03
CA PRO A 662 17.11 -9.21 8.26
C PRO A 662 17.33 -8.15 7.17
N GLN A 663 17.02 -8.50 5.92
CA GLN A 663 17.19 -7.58 4.80
C GLN A 663 16.12 -6.49 4.85
N ILE A 664 16.56 -5.24 4.76
CA ILE A 664 15.70 -4.08 4.82
C ILE A 664 16.00 -3.20 3.59
N PRO A 665 14.98 -2.65 2.92
CA PRO A 665 15.16 -1.71 1.83
C PRO A 665 15.95 -0.46 2.22
N THR A 666 17.02 -0.19 1.48
CA THR A 666 17.84 1.04 1.58
C THR A 666 17.83 1.82 0.27
N TYR A 667 17.68 1.14 -0.86
CA TYR A 667 17.63 1.74 -2.20
C TYR A 667 16.43 1.24 -2.97
N GLY A 668 16.09 1.92 -4.06
CA GLY A 668 15.05 1.45 -4.96
C GLY A 668 14.97 2.25 -6.24
N PHE A 669 14.03 1.88 -7.10
CA PHE A 669 13.74 2.58 -8.34
C PHE A 669 12.23 2.60 -8.63
N TYR A 670 11.82 3.64 -9.37
CA TYR A 670 10.53 3.72 -10.04
C TYR A 670 10.74 3.68 -11.55
N LEU A 671 10.02 2.78 -12.22
CA LEU A 671 9.93 2.75 -13.67
C LEU A 671 8.53 3.16 -14.10
N ARG A 672 8.40 4.30 -14.77
CA ARG A 672 7.16 4.73 -15.41
C ARG A 672 7.30 4.64 -16.93
N SER A 673 6.68 3.66 -17.57
CA SER A 673 6.77 3.44 -19.02
C SER A 673 5.60 2.61 -19.53
N ASP A 674 5.20 2.86 -20.78
CA ASP A 674 4.24 2.05 -21.54
C ASP A 674 4.73 0.58 -21.69
N VAL A 675 6.05 0.34 -21.60
CA VAL A 675 6.62 -1.02 -21.55
C VAL A 675 6.10 -1.79 -20.33
N VAL A 676 5.94 -1.14 -19.18
CA VAL A 676 5.41 -1.79 -17.97
C VAL A 676 3.93 -2.10 -18.11
N SER A 677 3.15 -1.25 -18.79
CA SER A 677 1.76 -1.54 -19.11
C SER A 677 1.61 -2.68 -20.12
N GLY A 678 2.50 -2.76 -21.11
CA GLY A 678 2.56 -3.85 -22.07
C GLY A 678 2.96 -5.19 -21.45
N PHE A 679 3.89 -5.16 -20.49
CA PHE A 679 4.42 -6.33 -19.78
C PHE A 679 4.38 -6.10 -18.27
N PRO A 680 3.23 -6.36 -17.63
CA PRO A 680 3.10 -6.17 -16.18
C PRO A 680 4.06 -7.07 -15.37
N ASP A 681 4.45 -8.23 -15.91
CA ASP A 681 5.37 -9.17 -15.25
C ASP A 681 6.85 -8.96 -15.63
N LEU A 682 7.26 -7.76 -16.05
CA LEU A 682 8.65 -7.48 -16.41
C LEU A 682 9.62 -7.99 -15.32
N ARG A 683 10.52 -8.89 -15.70
CA ARG A 683 11.45 -9.55 -14.79
C ARG A 683 12.60 -8.60 -14.48
N VAL A 684 12.95 -8.49 -13.20
CA VAL A 684 14.08 -7.68 -12.73
C VAL A 684 15.12 -8.60 -12.13
N THR A 685 16.32 -8.59 -12.70
CA THR A 685 17.47 -9.36 -12.18
C THR A 685 18.62 -8.44 -11.81
N THR A 686 19.24 -8.71 -10.66
CA THR A 686 20.43 -8.00 -10.20
C THR A 686 21.67 -8.84 -10.47
N LEU A 687 22.71 -8.23 -11.02
CA LEU A 687 24.01 -8.86 -11.23
C LEU A 687 25.08 -8.16 -10.35
N PRO A 688 26.00 -8.92 -9.72
CA PRO A 688 26.01 -10.37 -9.60
C PRO A 688 24.82 -10.90 -8.78
N GLU A 689 24.39 -12.13 -9.08
CA GLU A 689 23.31 -12.77 -8.34
C GLU A 689 23.78 -13.10 -6.91
N PRO A 690 23.11 -12.58 -5.87
CA PRO A 690 23.53 -12.81 -4.50
C PRO A 690 23.29 -14.27 -4.10
N THR A 691 24.32 -14.94 -3.60
CA THR A 691 24.23 -16.31 -3.08
C THR A 691 23.58 -16.37 -1.70
N GLU A 692 23.83 -15.35 -0.86
CA GLU A 692 23.39 -15.36 0.53
C GLU A 692 22.06 -14.68 0.82
N ARG A 693 21.69 -13.70 -0.01
CA ARG A 693 20.68 -12.67 0.23
C ARG A 693 19.65 -12.66 -0.89
N ALA A 694 18.41 -12.24 -0.63
CA ALA A 694 17.43 -12.08 -1.69
C ALA A 694 17.85 -10.94 -2.65
N PRO A 695 17.76 -11.12 -3.98
CA PRO A 695 18.18 -10.11 -4.95
C PRO A 695 17.32 -8.86 -4.94
N LEU A 696 16.00 -9.04 -4.75
CA LEU A 696 14.99 -7.98 -4.72
C LEU A 696 14.10 -8.17 -3.49
N LEU A 697 13.82 -7.09 -2.78
CA LEU A 697 13.08 -7.14 -1.51
C LEU A 697 11.58 -6.93 -1.69
N ARG A 698 11.22 -6.02 -2.61
CA ARG A 698 9.83 -5.74 -2.99
C ARG A 698 9.78 -5.43 -4.47
N HIS A 699 8.81 -6.04 -5.14
CA HIS A 699 8.53 -5.84 -6.56
C HIS A 699 7.03 -5.72 -6.74
N GLU A 700 6.54 -4.57 -7.18
CA GLU A 700 5.10 -4.33 -7.29
C GLU A 700 4.78 -3.30 -8.37
N LEU A 701 3.64 -3.49 -9.04
CA LEU A 701 3.03 -2.46 -9.88
C LEU A 701 2.16 -1.56 -9.01
N VAL A 702 2.59 -0.31 -8.81
CA VAL A 702 1.88 0.67 -7.97
C VAL A 702 0.67 1.25 -8.71
N ALA A 703 0.80 1.43 -10.02
CA ALA A 703 -0.25 1.89 -10.91
C ALA A 703 -0.01 1.31 -12.33
N ASP A 704 -0.96 1.50 -13.23
CA ASP A 704 -0.78 1.14 -14.64
C ASP A 704 0.44 1.88 -15.22
N GLY A 705 1.39 1.12 -15.76
CA GLY A 705 2.66 1.62 -16.29
C GLY A 705 3.68 2.09 -15.24
N VAL A 706 3.45 1.88 -13.93
CA VAL A 706 4.37 2.29 -12.85
C VAL A 706 4.79 1.10 -11.98
N MET A 707 6.08 0.75 -12.07
CA MET A 707 6.71 -0.33 -11.32
C MET A 707 7.62 0.22 -10.21
N LEU A 708 7.59 -0.42 -9.05
CA LEU A 708 8.45 -0.17 -7.89
C LEU A 708 9.33 -1.40 -7.61
N GLY A 709 10.64 -1.18 -7.53
CA GLY A 709 11.62 -2.17 -7.06
C GLY A 709 12.40 -1.65 -5.86
N LEU A 710 12.49 -2.46 -4.79
CA LEU A 710 13.26 -2.15 -3.58
C LEU A 710 14.43 -3.11 -3.34
N LEU A 711 15.58 -2.55 -2.95
CA LEU A 711 16.88 -3.21 -2.83
C LEU A 711 17.51 -2.86 -1.45
N ASP A 712 18.29 -3.77 -0.88
CA ASP A 712 19.12 -3.51 0.31
C ASP A 712 20.51 -2.94 -0.02
N ARG A 713 21.10 -3.39 -1.13
CA ARG A 713 22.47 -3.08 -1.56
C ARG A 713 22.58 -1.70 -2.21
N VAL A 714 23.77 -1.10 -2.07
CA VAL A 714 24.14 0.16 -2.73
C VAL A 714 24.31 -0.10 -4.23
N PRO A 715 23.58 0.61 -5.11
CA PRO A 715 23.80 0.55 -6.55
C PRO A 715 25.23 0.98 -6.94
N GLY A 716 25.91 0.25 -7.82
CA GLY A 716 27.31 0.50 -8.21
C GLY A 716 28.35 -0.04 -7.22
N SER A 717 27.92 -0.82 -6.22
CA SER A 717 28.83 -1.58 -5.35
C SER A 717 29.25 -2.89 -6.00
N ARG A 718 30.29 -3.55 -5.45
CA ARG A 718 30.74 -4.88 -5.91
C ARG A 718 29.62 -5.92 -5.89
N ASP A 719 28.64 -5.74 -5.02
CA ASP A 719 27.52 -6.68 -4.83
C ASP A 719 26.32 -6.34 -5.72
N LEU A 720 26.29 -5.18 -6.39
CA LEU A 720 25.20 -4.74 -7.27
C LEU A 720 25.75 -3.81 -8.37
N THR A 721 26.29 -4.42 -9.42
CA THR A 721 26.93 -3.70 -10.54
C THR A 721 25.93 -3.38 -11.65
N GLU A 722 24.97 -4.28 -11.89
CA GLU A 722 24.08 -4.19 -13.04
C GLU A 722 22.65 -4.61 -12.69
N LEU A 723 21.69 -3.92 -13.31
CA LEU A 723 20.27 -4.21 -13.23
C LEU A 723 19.77 -4.55 -14.64
N VAL A 724 19.16 -5.72 -14.80
CA VAL A 724 18.66 -6.20 -16.10
C VAL A 724 17.14 -6.34 -16.02
N PHE A 725 16.45 -5.70 -16.97
CA PHE A 725 15.02 -5.86 -17.18
C PHE A 725 14.78 -6.78 -18.37
N THR A 726 14.06 -7.87 -18.15
CA THR A 726 13.80 -8.89 -19.17
C THR A 726 12.29 -9.08 -19.33
N GLN A 727 11.82 -9.24 -20.57
CA GLN A 727 10.42 -9.61 -20.80
C GLN A 727 10.10 -10.97 -20.16
N PRO A 728 8.94 -11.12 -19.51
CA PRO A 728 8.58 -12.38 -18.88
C PRO A 728 8.32 -13.46 -19.93
N ALA A 729 8.80 -14.67 -19.66
CA ALA A 729 8.70 -15.80 -20.58
C ALA A 729 7.25 -16.21 -20.92
N HIS A 730 6.30 -16.05 -19.99
CA HIS A 730 4.89 -16.38 -20.23
C HIS A 730 4.10 -15.28 -20.94
N GLN A 731 4.59 -14.04 -21.02
CA GLN A 731 3.97 -12.94 -21.78
C GLN A 731 4.79 -12.56 -23.02
N GLN A 732 5.55 -13.53 -23.55
CA GLN A 732 6.31 -13.33 -24.76
C GLN A 732 5.36 -13.06 -25.94
N ARG A 733 5.75 -12.10 -26.78
CA ARG A 733 4.99 -11.74 -27.97
C ARG A 733 5.13 -12.79 -29.06
N PHE A 734 4.11 -12.90 -29.91
CA PHE A 734 4.17 -13.71 -31.11
C PHE A 734 4.08 -12.82 -32.35
N VAL A 735 4.93 -13.07 -33.34
CA VAL A 735 5.02 -12.33 -34.59
C VAL A 735 4.92 -13.29 -35.78
N ALA A 736 4.28 -12.85 -36.86
CA ALA A 736 4.16 -13.67 -38.07
C ALA A 736 5.51 -13.87 -38.79
N GLY A 737 6.42 -12.89 -38.68
CA GLY A 737 7.74 -12.90 -39.30
C GLY A 737 8.55 -11.65 -38.93
N SER A 738 9.77 -11.55 -39.45
CA SER A 738 10.68 -10.42 -39.19
C SER A 738 10.29 -9.16 -39.93
N SER A 739 9.61 -9.27 -41.07
CA SER A 739 8.99 -8.12 -41.76
C SER A 739 7.74 -8.58 -42.49
N LEU A 740 6.65 -7.82 -42.38
CA LEU A 740 5.41 -8.04 -43.12
C LEU A 740 5.06 -6.75 -43.85
N THR A 741 5.05 -6.83 -45.17
CA THR A 741 4.62 -5.74 -46.06
C THR A 741 3.50 -6.26 -46.96
N GLN A 742 2.87 -5.39 -47.75
CA GLN A 742 1.89 -5.84 -48.75
C GLN A 742 2.51 -6.72 -49.86
N ALA A 743 3.82 -6.62 -50.10
CA ALA A 743 4.52 -7.31 -51.20
C ALA A 743 5.27 -8.58 -50.78
N GLU A 744 5.70 -8.68 -49.52
CA GLU A 744 6.51 -9.79 -49.04
C GLU A 744 6.38 -10.02 -47.52
N LEU A 745 6.57 -11.27 -47.12
CA LEU A 745 6.78 -11.71 -45.74
C LEU A 745 8.20 -12.28 -45.61
N LYS A 746 9.01 -11.69 -44.74
CA LYS A 746 10.34 -12.21 -44.39
C LYS A 746 10.27 -13.02 -43.11
N VAL A 747 10.85 -14.22 -43.16
CA VAL A 747 10.93 -15.14 -42.01
C VAL A 747 12.38 -15.57 -41.85
N HIS A 748 12.88 -15.56 -40.61
CA HIS A 748 14.13 -16.22 -40.26
C HIS A 748 13.81 -17.38 -39.33
N ILE A 749 14.33 -18.57 -39.63
CA ILE A 749 14.10 -19.75 -38.78
C ILE A 749 15.13 -19.74 -37.65
N ARG A 750 14.63 -19.84 -36.42
CA ARG A 750 15.47 -19.98 -35.22
C ARG A 750 16.04 -21.38 -35.18
N ARG A 751 17.32 -21.49 -34.82
CA ARG A 751 17.96 -22.78 -34.56
C ARG A 751 17.34 -23.43 -33.33
N GLN A 752 16.90 -24.67 -33.48
CA GLN A 752 16.27 -25.46 -32.43
C GLN A 752 17.01 -26.80 -32.33
N TYR A 753 17.19 -27.29 -31.11
CA TYR A 753 18.05 -28.44 -30.82
C TYR A 753 17.23 -29.55 -30.14
N THR A 754 17.53 -30.79 -30.48
CA THR A 754 16.98 -31.99 -29.81
C THR A 754 18.01 -32.67 -28.90
N VAL A 755 19.11 -31.97 -28.62
CA VAL A 755 20.30 -32.46 -27.92
C VAL A 755 20.49 -31.71 -26.60
N GLY A 756 21.36 -32.23 -25.73
CA GLY A 756 21.61 -31.64 -24.41
C GLY A 756 22.25 -30.23 -24.48
N ARG A 757 22.24 -29.50 -23.35
CA ARG A 757 22.80 -28.14 -23.25
C ARG A 757 24.29 -28.10 -23.66
N ASP A 758 25.09 -29.05 -23.20
CA ASP A 758 26.54 -29.09 -23.46
C ASP A 758 26.83 -29.30 -24.96
N GLU A 759 26.07 -30.21 -25.59
CA GLU A 759 26.16 -30.49 -27.01
C GLU A 759 25.73 -29.27 -27.84
N ARG A 760 24.66 -28.59 -27.45
CA ARG A 760 24.22 -27.33 -28.09
C ARG A 760 25.31 -26.25 -28.04
N GLN A 761 26.09 -26.15 -26.97
CA GLN A 761 27.16 -25.15 -26.85
C GLN A 761 28.32 -25.40 -27.83
N SER A 762 28.47 -26.63 -28.34
CA SER A 762 29.49 -26.96 -29.34
C SER A 762 29.19 -26.43 -30.75
N ASP A 763 27.96 -26.01 -31.03
CA ASP A 763 27.58 -25.41 -32.32
C ASP A 763 28.14 -23.98 -32.42
N PRO A 764 29.10 -23.70 -33.33
CA PRO A 764 29.65 -22.35 -33.51
C PRO A 764 28.63 -21.35 -34.05
N ALA A 765 27.53 -21.81 -34.62
CA ALA A 765 26.48 -20.99 -35.20
C ALA A 765 25.21 -20.93 -34.33
N LYS A 766 25.30 -21.29 -33.03
CA LYS A 766 24.13 -21.35 -32.13
C LYS A 766 23.31 -20.06 -32.00
N ASP A 767 23.94 -18.90 -32.18
CA ASP A 767 23.33 -17.58 -32.04
C ASP A 767 22.90 -16.98 -33.40
N THR A 768 23.15 -17.68 -34.53
CA THR A 768 22.77 -17.21 -35.86
C THR A 768 21.41 -17.74 -36.28
N LEU A 769 20.60 -16.85 -36.85
CA LEU A 769 19.32 -17.22 -37.46
C LEU A 769 19.55 -17.84 -38.85
N ILE A 770 18.66 -18.74 -39.26
CA ILE A 770 18.67 -19.32 -40.61
C ILE A 770 17.84 -18.40 -41.51
N ASP A 771 18.51 -17.71 -42.43
CA ASP A 771 17.86 -16.86 -43.41
C ASP A 771 17.09 -17.70 -44.44
N THR A 772 15.85 -17.31 -44.70
CA THR A 772 15.01 -17.94 -45.73
C THR A 772 14.62 -16.93 -46.80
N SER A 773 14.27 -17.43 -47.99
CA SER A 773 13.78 -16.57 -49.07
C SER A 773 12.48 -15.87 -48.67
N PRO A 774 12.30 -14.59 -49.02
CA PRO A 774 11.05 -13.88 -48.76
C PRO A 774 9.89 -14.59 -49.46
N VAL A 775 8.75 -14.66 -48.76
CA VAL A 775 7.52 -15.26 -49.30
C VAL A 775 6.69 -14.17 -49.94
N HIS A 776 6.22 -14.44 -51.15
CA HIS A 776 5.42 -13.50 -51.94
C HIS A 776 3.96 -13.96 -52.07
N PRO A 777 3.00 -13.03 -52.23
CA PRO A 777 1.60 -13.38 -52.49
C PRO A 777 1.39 -14.25 -53.74
N ALA A 778 2.30 -14.18 -54.72
CA ALA A 778 2.23 -14.91 -55.99
C ALA A 778 2.74 -16.36 -55.90
N ASP A 779 3.30 -16.77 -54.76
CA ASP A 779 3.82 -18.12 -54.59
C ASP A 779 2.67 -19.15 -54.67
N PRO A 780 2.90 -20.36 -55.24
CA PRO A 780 1.83 -21.34 -55.47
C PRO A 780 1.21 -21.89 -54.19
N SER A 781 1.86 -21.73 -53.03
CA SER A 781 1.33 -22.13 -51.72
C SER A 781 2.03 -21.34 -50.61
N PRO A 782 1.71 -20.04 -50.43
CA PRO A 782 2.41 -19.22 -49.47
C PRO A 782 2.06 -19.65 -48.04
N ILE A 783 3.00 -19.42 -47.12
CA ILE A 783 2.80 -19.65 -45.68
C ILE A 783 1.87 -18.60 -45.04
N PHE A 784 1.63 -17.49 -45.74
CA PHE A 784 0.76 -16.39 -45.31
C PHE A 784 -0.15 -15.96 -46.46
N VAL A 785 -1.40 -15.65 -46.15
CA VAL A 785 -2.42 -15.23 -47.13
C VAL A 785 -2.82 -13.80 -46.82
N TRP A 786 -2.48 -12.87 -47.73
CA TRP A 786 -2.78 -11.44 -47.59
C TRP A 786 -4.27 -11.16 -47.75
N GLY A 787 -4.88 -11.63 -48.84
CA GLY A 787 -6.28 -11.38 -49.13
C GLY A 787 -6.90 -12.32 -50.15
N THR A 788 -8.20 -12.13 -50.39
CA THR A 788 -9.00 -12.92 -51.34
C THR A 788 -8.57 -12.66 -52.78
N LYS A 789 -8.05 -11.47 -53.06
CA LYS A 789 -7.47 -11.07 -54.36
C LYS A 789 -6.01 -10.63 -54.19
N PRO A 790 -5.19 -10.70 -55.26
CA PRO A 790 -3.92 -9.99 -55.30
C PRO A 790 -4.15 -8.51 -54.97
N ASP A 791 -3.27 -7.90 -54.18
CA ASP A 791 -3.33 -6.49 -53.72
C ASP A 791 -4.42 -6.13 -52.68
N THR A 792 -5.15 -7.13 -52.17
CA THR A 792 -6.06 -6.93 -51.02
C THR A 792 -5.46 -7.49 -49.74
N ASP A 793 -5.74 -6.84 -48.62
CA ASP A 793 -5.29 -7.25 -47.29
C ASP A 793 -6.47 -7.68 -46.40
N ASP A 794 -7.55 -8.26 -46.95
CA ASP A 794 -8.77 -8.60 -46.21
C ASP A 794 -8.65 -9.88 -45.35
N LEU A 795 -7.86 -10.88 -45.75
CA LEU A 795 -7.74 -12.15 -45.03
C LEU A 795 -6.67 -12.12 -43.94
N ARG A 796 -5.41 -11.83 -44.26
CA ARG A 796 -4.28 -11.69 -43.31
C ARG A 796 -4.06 -12.91 -42.40
N ILE A 797 -4.12 -14.12 -42.97
CA ILE A 797 -4.10 -15.39 -42.23
C ILE A 797 -2.78 -16.14 -42.45
N LEU A 798 -2.16 -16.57 -41.35
CA LEU A 798 -1.03 -17.49 -41.35
C LEU A 798 -1.51 -18.93 -41.59
N GLN A 799 -0.98 -19.59 -42.62
CA GLN A 799 -1.25 -21.00 -42.92
C GLN A 799 -0.38 -21.89 -42.03
N VAL A 800 -0.80 -22.03 -40.77
CA VAL A 800 -0.03 -22.62 -39.66
C VAL A 800 0.50 -24.02 -39.96
N SER A 801 -0.33 -24.90 -40.56
CA SER A 801 0.08 -26.26 -40.91
C SER A 801 1.15 -26.31 -42.00
N ARG A 802 1.21 -25.29 -42.88
CA ARG A 802 2.27 -25.17 -43.89
C ARG A 802 3.53 -24.60 -43.26
N TYR A 803 3.39 -23.58 -42.41
CA TYR A 803 4.50 -22.99 -41.68
C TYR A 803 5.23 -24.04 -40.82
N ALA A 804 4.50 -24.85 -40.05
CA ALA A 804 5.10 -25.86 -39.18
C ALA A 804 5.89 -26.93 -39.97
N ARG A 805 5.42 -27.30 -41.17
CA ARG A 805 6.15 -28.21 -42.07
C ARG A 805 7.39 -27.54 -42.66
N PHE A 806 7.24 -26.31 -43.15
CA PHE A 806 8.34 -25.51 -43.68
C PHE A 806 9.47 -25.36 -42.64
N GLN A 807 9.13 -25.00 -41.41
CA GLN A 807 10.08 -24.90 -40.30
C GLN A 807 10.82 -26.23 -40.06
N LEU A 808 10.10 -27.35 -40.00
CA LEU A 808 10.69 -28.66 -39.74
C LEU A 808 11.65 -29.09 -40.87
N GLU A 809 11.25 -28.88 -42.13
CA GLU A 809 12.07 -29.20 -43.31
C GLU A 809 13.32 -28.33 -43.37
N THR A 810 13.22 -27.03 -43.07
CA THR A 810 14.37 -26.13 -42.99
C THR A 810 15.32 -26.53 -41.86
N LEU A 811 14.82 -26.85 -40.66
CA LEU A 811 15.65 -27.31 -39.55
C LEU A 811 16.39 -28.61 -39.88
N LYS A 812 15.74 -29.58 -40.51
CA LYS A 812 16.40 -30.83 -40.91
C LYS A 812 17.50 -30.63 -41.95
N LYS A 813 17.36 -29.63 -42.82
CA LYS A 813 18.29 -29.37 -43.92
C LYS A 813 19.50 -28.52 -43.49
N GLU A 814 19.25 -27.49 -42.68
CA GLU A 814 20.25 -26.44 -42.39
C GLU A 814 20.93 -26.62 -41.02
N MET A 815 20.40 -27.49 -40.14
CA MET A 815 21.08 -27.83 -38.89
C MET A 815 22.26 -28.77 -39.16
N GLY A 816 23.42 -28.44 -38.59
CA GLY A 816 24.65 -29.22 -38.75
C GLY A 816 24.68 -30.55 -37.97
N GLN A 817 25.86 -31.16 -37.96
CA GLN A 817 26.15 -32.41 -37.24
C GLN A 817 27.27 -32.18 -36.22
N PHE A 818 27.27 -32.97 -35.15
CA PHE A 818 28.35 -33.03 -34.16
C PHE A 818 28.80 -34.46 -33.92
N SER A 819 30.02 -34.64 -33.45
CA SER A 819 30.56 -35.96 -33.11
C SER A 819 30.33 -36.25 -31.63
N ARG A 820 29.60 -37.34 -31.35
CA ARG A 820 29.42 -37.90 -30.01
C ARG A 820 30.04 -39.28 -29.98
N ASP A 821 31.06 -39.48 -29.14
CA ASP A 821 31.76 -40.77 -28.99
C ASP A 821 32.25 -41.40 -30.32
N GLY A 822 32.61 -40.56 -31.30
CA GLY A 822 33.07 -40.99 -32.62
C GLY A 822 31.96 -41.30 -33.64
N GLN A 823 30.68 -41.04 -33.32
CA GLN A 823 29.55 -41.11 -34.25
C GLN A 823 29.03 -39.70 -34.58
N GLU A 824 28.75 -39.44 -35.87
CA GLU A 824 28.14 -38.18 -36.30
C GLU A 824 26.63 -38.21 -36.04
N THR A 825 26.17 -37.31 -35.17
CA THR A 825 24.75 -37.14 -34.82
C THR A 825 24.28 -35.76 -35.23
N ASN A 826 23.04 -35.67 -35.73
CA ASN A 826 22.44 -34.38 -36.10
C ASN A 826 22.11 -33.56 -34.85
N PHE A 827 22.31 -32.24 -34.89
CA PHE A 827 21.87 -31.34 -33.80
C PHE A 827 20.34 -31.32 -33.63
N PHE A 828 19.59 -31.61 -34.68
CA PHE A 828 18.14 -31.71 -34.69
C PHE A 828 17.69 -33.06 -35.28
N ASN A 829 16.94 -33.83 -34.49
CA ASN A 829 16.42 -35.14 -34.86
C ASN A 829 14.96 -35.29 -34.36
N ASP A 830 14.02 -34.65 -35.06
CA ASP A 830 12.58 -34.83 -34.85
C ASP A 830 11.86 -34.91 -36.21
N ASP A 831 10.83 -35.75 -36.29
CA ASP A 831 10.04 -36.02 -37.49
C ASP A 831 8.63 -35.42 -37.44
N THR A 832 8.18 -34.97 -36.27
CA THR A 832 6.79 -34.53 -36.08
C THR A 832 6.73 -33.03 -35.80
N PRO A 833 5.98 -32.24 -36.60
CA PRO A 833 5.71 -30.85 -36.26
C PRO A 833 4.80 -30.80 -35.04
N THR A 834 5.16 -29.99 -34.04
CA THR A 834 4.41 -29.83 -32.78
C THR A 834 4.08 -28.36 -32.51
N SER A 835 3.07 -28.09 -31.67
CA SER A 835 2.72 -26.72 -31.28
C SER A 835 3.83 -26.05 -30.50
N ALA A 836 4.52 -26.79 -29.61
CA ALA A 836 5.66 -26.26 -28.86
C ALA A 836 6.81 -25.80 -29.78
N LEU A 837 7.14 -26.60 -30.80
CA LEU A 837 8.18 -26.28 -31.79
C LEU A 837 7.82 -25.02 -32.60
N LEU A 838 6.57 -24.90 -33.04
CA LEU A 838 6.11 -23.73 -33.77
C LEU A 838 6.02 -22.49 -32.87
N ALA A 839 5.58 -22.65 -31.62
CA ALA A 839 5.50 -21.56 -30.65
C ALA A 839 6.88 -20.91 -30.43
N LEU A 840 7.95 -21.70 -30.33
CA LEU A 840 9.33 -21.19 -30.22
C LEU A 840 9.75 -20.34 -31.44
N GLN A 841 9.23 -20.66 -32.62
CA GLN A 841 9.52 -19.96 -33.87
C GLN A 841 8.68 -18.68 -34.04
N LEU A 842 7.40 -18.71 -33.63
CA LEU A 842 6.53 -17.54 -33.66
C LEU A 842 6.86 -16.53 -32.55
N SER A 843 7.49 -16.98 -31.47
CA SER A 843 7.98 -16.13 -30.40
C SER A 843 8.86 -15.00 -30.94
N ASP A 844 8.61 -13.77 -30.50
CA ASP A 844 9.46 -12.59 -30.75
C ASP A 844 10.75 -12.68 -29.92
N PRO A 845 11.87 -12.01 -30.28
CA PRO A 845 13.07 -12.03 -29.45
C PRO A 845 12.79 -11.47 -28.05
N ILE A 846 13.37 -12.11 -27.04
CA ILE A 846 13.30 -11.59 -25.66
C ILE A 846 14.30 -10.44 -25.60
N TYR A 847 13.78 -9.23 -25.44
CA TYR A 847 14.63 -8.05 -25.26
C TYR A 847 15.05 -7.94 -23.80
N GLU A 848 16.34 -7.70 -23.59
CA GLU A 848 16.94 -7.45 -22.29
C GLU A 848 17.47 -6.01 -22.25
N PHE A 849 17.10 -5.27 -21.21
CA PHE A 849 17.55 -3.92 -20.99
C PHE A 849 18.53 -3.89 -19.82
N HIS A 850 19.80 -3.75 -20.16
CA HIS A 850 20.94 -3.78 -19.25
C HIS A 850 21.29 -2.38 -18.76
N ILE A 851 21.35 -2.19 -17.45
CA ILE A 851 21.70 -0.92 -16.81
C ILE A 851 22.93 -1.12 -15.93
N ILE A 852 24.04 -0.53 -16.36
CA ILE A 852 25.29 -0.49 -15.60
C ILE A 852 25.19 0.65 -14.58
N LEU A 853 25.21 0.32 -13.29
CA LEU A 853 24.89 1.25 -12.20
C LEU A 853 26.05 2.19 -11.84
N ASP A 854 27.28 1.83 -12.22
CA ASP A 854 28.48 2.65 -12.00
C ASP A 854 28.35 4.06 -12.62
N ASN A 855 27.62 4.19 -13.72
CA ASN A 855 27.45 5.47 -14.44
C ASN A 855 26.32 6.35 -13.89
N VAL A 856 25.48 5.83 -12.98
CA VAL A 856 24.27 6.53 -12.51
C VAL A 856 24.51 7.37 -11.25
N PHE A 857 25.48 6.96 -10.42
CA PHE A 857 25.81 7.60 -9.14
C PHE A 857 27.20 8.26 -9.12
N SER A 858 27.93 8.20 -10.24
CA SER A 858 29.25 8.80 -10.40
C SER A 858 29.10 10.22 -10.94
N GLU A 859 29.29 11.24 -10.09
CA GLU A 859 30.06 12.45 -10.44
C GLU A 859 30.22 13.46 -9.27
N ASP A 860 29.41 13.42 -8.20
CA ASP A 860 29.54 14.41 -7.08
C ASP A 860 29.86 13.83 -5.69
N ASN A 861 29.89 12.51 -5.51
CA ASN A 861 30.17 11.87 -4.21
C ASN A 861 31.62 11.41 -4.08
N SER A 862 32.57 12.36 -4.14
CA SER A 862 33.97 12.14 -3.74
C SER A 862 34.19 12.14 -2.21
N GLY A 863 33.11 12.13 -1.42
CA GLY A 863 33.16 11.87 0.01
C GLY A 863 32.98 10.39 0.29
N ASN A 864 33.99 9.76 0.91
CA ASN A 864 34.04 8.40 1.46
C ASN A 864 32.73 7.60 1.36
N THR A 865 32.80 6.43 0.73
CA THR A 865 31.81 5.35 0.83
C THR A 865 31.53 5.05 2.31
N HIS A 866 30.62 5.81 2.91
CA HIS A 866 30.10 5.57 4.23
C HIS A 866 29.28 4.29 4.11
N ASP A 867 29.91 3.17 4.47
CA ASP A 867 29.20 1.97 4.90
C ASP A 867 28.34 2.40 6.08
N PRO A 868 27.02 2.62 5.89
CA PRO A 868 26.18 3.03 7.00
C PRO A 868 26.04 1.76 7.81
N GLY A 869 26.77 1.66 8.92
CA GLY A 869 26.81 0.48 9.78
C GLY A 869 25.41 -0.10 10.10
N PRO A 870 25.35 -1.27 10.75
CA PRO A 870 24.14 -2.08 10.89
C PRO A 870 22.92 -1.22 11.23
N ARG A 871 21.81 -1.43 10.51
CA ARG A 871 20.60 -0.62 10.69
C ARG A 871 20.10 -0.75 12.13
N VAL A 872 19.86 0.38 12.78
CA VAL A 872 19.32 0.48 14.14
C VAL A 872 18.29 1.59 14.10
N LEU A 873 17.10 1.35 14.65
CA LEU A 873 16.07 2.37 14.88
C LEU A 873 16.61 3.35 15.92
N GLN A 874 16.84 4.60 15.53
CA GLN A 874 17.47 5.62 16.38
C GLN A 874 16.50 6.73 16.81
N ARG A 875 17.04 7.71 17.55
CA ARG A 875 16.39 8.97 17.92
C ARG A 875 16.08 9.76 16.65
N THR A 876 14.86 10.25 16.52
CA THR A 876 14.57 11.34 15.58
C THR A 876 15.00 12.65 16.24
N ILE A 877 16.21 13.09 15.92
CA ILE A 877 16.71 14.41 16.31
C ILE A 877 16.47 15.30 15.10
N PRO A 878 15.95 16.52 15.26
CA PRO A 878 16.09 17.51 14.22
C PRO A 878 17.58 17.78 13.98
N SER A 879 18.05 17.65 12.75
CA SER A 879 19.43 17.96 12.37
C SER A 879 19.87 19.33 12.88
N GLU A 880 20.93 19.39 13.68
CA GLU A 880 21.65 20.66 13.86
C GLU A 880 22.49 20.88 12.59
N VAL A 881 22.13 21.91 11.82
CA VAL A 881 22.92 22.34 10.66
C VAL A 881 24.30 22.75 11.17
N SER A 882 25.29 21.89 10.98
CA SER A 882 26.68 22.26 11.21
C SER A 882 27.11 23.25 10.12
N PRO A 883 27.53 24.48 10.46
CA PRO A 883 28.09 25.39 9.48
C PRO A 883 29.38 24.78 8.92
N ALA A 884 29.60 24.93 7.60
CA ALA A 884 30.91 24.68 7.02
C ALA A 884 31.94 25.54 7.76
N SER A 885 32.99 24.89 8.25
CA SER A 885 34.08 25.50 9.02
C SER A 885 34.56 26.82 8.41
N LEU A 886 34.41 27.92 9.15
CA LEU A 886 35.17 29.14 8.91
C LEU A 886 36.63 28.89 9.32
N PRO A 887 37.63 29.42 8.59
CA PRO A 887 39.02 29.35 9.02
C PRO A 887 39.17 30.06 10.36
N SER A 888 39.75 29.35 11.32
CA SER A 888 39.99 29.76 12.70
C SER A 888 40.74 31.09 12.77
N ILE A 889 40.10 32.11 13.35
CA ILE A 889 40.78 33.29 13.87
C ILE A 889 41.21 32.94 15.30
N PRO A 890 42.49 33.07 15.68
CA PRO A 890 42.93 32.80 17.04
C PRO A 890 42.49 33.96 17.94
N GLU A 891 41.58 33.70 18.87
CA GLU A 891 41.32 34.61 19.99
C GLU A 891 42.22 34.27 21.19
N PRO A 892 42.70 35.30 21.92
CA PRO A 892 43.65 35.13 23.01
C PRO A 892 42.96 34.65 24.28
N GLU A 893 43.63 33.78 25.02
CA GLU A 893 43.17 33.33 26.34
C GLU A 893 43.05 34.49 27.34
N PRO A 894 42.10 34.38 28.27
CA PRO A 894 42.28 34.94 29.60
C PRO A 894 42.12 33.88 30.70
N GLY A 895 43.24 33.69 31.39
CA GLY A 895 43.44 33.47 32.83
C GLY A 895 42.24 33.12 33.72
N ALA A 896 42.44 32.03 34.45
CA ALA A 896 41.65 31.62 35.61
C ALA A 896 41.67 32.66 36.74
N GLU A 897 40.51 32.93 37.35
CA GLU A 897 40.38 33.22 38.79
C GLU A 897 38.93 33.07 39.29
N SER A 898 38.79 32.20 40.30
CA SER A 898 37.86 32.09 41.45
C SER A 898 36.51 32.86 41.56
N THR A 899 35.47 32.06 41.89
CA THR A 899 34.34 32.25 42.86
C THR A 899 33.75 33.63 43.16
N GLU A 900 32.42 33.78 43.05
CA GLU A 900 31.45 33.88 44.18
C GLU A 900 30.02 34.25 43.72
N TYR A 901 29.03 33.78 44.47
CA TYR A 901 27.60 34.07 44.30
C TYR A 901 27.25 35.51 44.70
N ALA A 902 26.45 36.24 43.89
CA ALA A 902 25.59 37.31 44.40
C ALA A 902 24.40 37.64 43.46
N ARG A 903 23.25 37.85 44.11
CA ARG A 903 21.88 38.07 43.63
C ARG A 903 21.60 39.57 43.40
N TRP A 904 21.17 40.01 42.21
CA TRP A 904 20.58 41.35 41.96
C TRP A 904 19.50 41.25 40.87
N GLN A 905 18.20 41.40 41.21
CA GLN A 905 17.38 42.62 41.24
C GLN A 905 17.22 43.33 39.89
N SER A 906 15.96 43.32 39.41
CA SER A 906 15.46 43.89 38.16
C SER A 906 15.10 45.37 38.34
N THR A 907 15.65 46.23 37.49
CA THR A 907 15.22 47.61 37.26
C THR A 907 14.75 47.76 35.80
N ALA A 908 13.67 48.52 35.62
CA ALA A 908 12.90 48.67 34.38
C ALA A 908 13.61 49.53 33.31
N PRO A 909 13.28 49.36 32.01
CA PRO A 909 13.67 50.30 30.95
C PRO A 909 12.59 51.39 30.70
N PRO A 910 12.96 52.58 30.19
CA PRO A 910 12.05 53.68 29.90
C PRO A 910 11.46 53.64 28.47
N GLU A 911 10.27 54.25 28.33
CA GLU A 911 9.53 54.48 27.08
C GLU A 911 10.17 55.58 26.20
N VAL A 912 10.14 55.42 24.87
CA VAL A 912 10.16 56.56 23.92
C VAL A 912 9.23 56.31 22.72
N THR A 913 8.49 57.37 22.42
CA THR A 913 7.36 57.64 21.52
C THR A 913 7.57 57.44 20.01
N SER A 914 6.47 57.07 19.35
CA SER A 914 6.24 57.04 17.90
C SER A 914 5.73 58.37 17.33
N THR A 915 6.14 58.72 16.11
CA THR A 915 5.38 59.59 15.17
C THR A 915 5.41 59.04 13.74
N PRO A 916 4.37 59.28 12.90
CA PRO A 916 4.05 58.46 11.72
C PRO A 916 4.48 59.09 10.38
N VAL A 917 4.68 58.27 9.34
CA VAL A 917 4.75 58.75 7.93
C VAL A 917 3.97 57.84 6.97
N MET A 918 3.40 58.53 5.98
CA MET A 918 2.36 58.28 4.99
C MET A 918 2.41 57.02 4.10
N SER A 919 1.21 56.64 3.68
CA SER A 919 0.81 55.70 2.62
C SER A 919 0.83 56.30 1.20
N ILE A 920 1.22 55.50 0.20
CA ILE A 920 0.91 55.70 -1.25
C ILE A 920 0.57 54.32 -1.88
N PRO A 921 -0.40 54.22 -2.83
CA PRO A 921 -1.03 52.96 -3.23
C PRO A 921 -0.44 52.34 -4.52
N LEU A 922 -0.60 51.03 -4.68
CA LEU A 922 -0.33 50.30 -5.93
C LEU A 922 -1.62 49.66 -6.47
N THR A 923 -2.07 50.18 -7.60
CA THR A 923 -3.09 49.60 -8.48
C THR A 923 -2.42 48.74 -9.56
N SER A 924 -2.90 47.51 -9.77
CA SER A 924 -3.08 46.89 -11.11
C SER A 924 -3.75 45.51 -10.98
N GLN A 925 -4.71 45.27 -11.86
CA GLN A 925 -5.66 44.15 -11.89
C GLN A 925 -5.11 42.93 -12.64
N ALA A 926 -5.51 41.73 -12.21
CA ALA A 926 -5.71 40.58 -13.11
C ALA A 926 -6.88 39.73 -12.59
N VAL A 927 -7.86 39.53 -13.45
CA VAL A 927 -9.15 38.88 -13.19
C VAL A 927 -9.04 37.39 -13.49
N ALA A 928 -9.34 36.52 -12.53
CA ALA A 928 -9.64 35.10 -12.76
C ALA A 928 -10.90 34.74 -11.97
N VAL A 929 -11.97 34.41 -12.69
CA VAL A 929 -13.30 34.08 -12.17
C VAL A 929 -13.33 32.63 -11.69
N SER A 930 -13.74 32.40 -10.44
CA SER A 930 -14.08 31.08 -9.87
C SER A 930 -15.52 31.10 -9.34
N PRO A 931 -16.28 29.99 -9.40
CA PRO A 931 -17.71 29.94 -9.07
C PRO A 931 -18.00 30.09 -7.55
N PRO A 932 -19.23 30.49 -7.16
CA PRO A 932 -19.52 30.95 -5.79
C PRO A 932 -19.68 29.75 -4.84
N SER A 933 -18.93 29.77 -3.74
CA SER A 933 -19.16 28.94 -2.55
C SER A 933 -19.84 29.78 -1.46
N PRO A 934 -20.69 29.20 -0.60
CA PRO A 934 -21.58 29.97 0.29
C PRO A 934 -20.80 30.75 1.36
N ASP A 935 -21.18 32.02 1.53
CA ASP A 935 -20.59 32.99 2.45
C ASP A 935 -20.72 32.55 3.92
N ILE A 936 -19.58 32.38 4.58
CA ILE A 936 -19.47 32.34 6.05
C ILE A 936 -18.69 33.60 6.45
N PRO A 937 -19.25 34.51 7.27
CA PRO A 937 -18.59 35.76 7.62
C PRO A 937 -17.36 35.50 8.52
N PHE A 938 -16.19 35.89 8.01
CA PHE A 938 -14.92 35.94 8.75
C PHE A 938 -14.96 37.06 9.80
N SER A 939 -14.65 36.72 11.05
CA SER A 939 -14.34 37.68 12.11
C SER A 939 -12.84 37.97 12.09
N THR A 940 -12.47 39.23 11.90
CA THR A 940 -11.12 39.74 12.15
C THR A 940 -10.74 39.55 13.63
N PRO A 941 -9.49 39.19 13.95
CA PRO A 941 -9.01 39.21 15.34
C PRO A 941 -8.67 40.66 15.73
N GLN A 942 -9.55 41.29 16.50
CA GLN A 942 -9.14 42.47 17.28
C GLN A 942 -8.23 42.02 18.43
N SER A 943 -7.09 42.70 18.51
CA SER A 943 -6.13 42.65 19.60
C SER A 943 -6.82 42.93 20.93
N TYR A 944 -6.79 41.97 21.85
CA TYR A 944 -7.12 42.23 23.25
C TYR A 944 -5.95 42.99 23.87
N THR A 945 -6.13 44.30 24.00
CA THR A 945 -5.32 45.14 24.88
C THR A 945 -5.46 44.63 26.32
N SER A 946 -4.35 44.35 26.97
CA SER A 946 -4.30 44.07 28.39
C SER A 946 -4.76 45.31 29.15
N HIS A 947 -5.98 45.29 29.68
CA HIS A 947 -6.43 46.32 30.61
C HIS A 947 -5.58 46.26 31.88
N GLN A 948 -4.73 47.27 32.06
CA GLN A 948 -4.07 47.56 33.33
C GLN A 948 -5.12 47.69 34.43
N ILE A 949 -4.90 46.98 35.54
CA ILE A 949 -5.75 47.02 36.74
C ILE A 949 -5.63 48.41 37.37
N PRO A 950 -6.73 49.14 37.64
CA PRO A 950 -6.67 50.34 38.46
C PRO A 950 -6.28 49.98 39.89
N ARG A 951 -5.23 50.61 40.40
CA ARG A 951 -4.86 50.55 41.82
C ARG A 951 -5.96 51.17 42.70
N ALA A 952 -6.24 50.46 43.78
CA ALA A 952 -6.82 50.90 45.06
C ALA A 952 -8.32 51.31 45.10
N LEU A 953 -9.14 50.44 45.69
CA LEU A 953 -10.25 50.81 46.57
C LEU A 953 -10.19 49.88 47.81
N GLY A 954 -10.42 50.45 49.00
CA GLY A 954 -9.95 49.97 50.31
C GLY A 954 -10.18 48.49 50.64
N VAL A 955 -9.09 47.83 51.04
CA VAL A 955 -9.10 46.44 51.54
C VAL A 955 -9.47 46.46 53.02
N VAL A 956 -10.59 45.82 53.36
CA VAL A 956 -10.93 45.47 54.75
C VAL A 956 -10.34 44.07 55.04
N PRO A 957 -9.44 43.89 56.02
CA PRO A 957 -8.66 42.65 56.20
C PRO A 957 -9.45 41.39 56.63
N ALA A 958 -10.78 41.45 56.70
CA ALA A 958 -11.63 40.37 57.19
C ALA A 958 -12.94 40.20 56.38
N SER A 959 -12.94 40.53 55.08
CA SER A 959 -14.11 40.35 54.22
C SER A 959 -14.04 39.07 53.39
N HIS A 960 -15.21 38.45 53.14
CA HIS A 960 -15.40 37.42 52.13
C HIS A 960 -14.88 37.86 50.72
N PRO A 961 -14.52 36.90 49.84
CA PRO A 961 -14.04 37.22 48.50
C PRO A 961 -15.05 38.02 47.69
N GLN A 962 -14.58 39.10 47.04
CA GLN A 962 -15.40 39.94 46.17
C GLN A 962 -15.19 39.56 44.71
N TYR A 963 -16.28 39.56 43.93
CA TYR A 963 -16.28 39.18 42.53
C TYR A 963 -16.73 40.36 41.66
N LYS A 964 -15.97 40.65 40.61
CA LYS A 964 -16.39 41.53 39.52
C LYS A 964 -16.86 40.65 38.38
N CYS A 965 -18.14 40.72 38.05
CA CYS A 965 -18.74 39.91 37.00
C CYS A 965 -19.39 40.79 35.94
N ASN A 966 -19.11 40.53 34.67
CA ASN A 966 -19.69 41.23 33.53
C ASN A 966 -20.19 40.24 32.48
N ILE A 967 -21.25 40.61 31.74
CA ILE A 967 -21.78 39.82 30.61
C ILE A 967 -21.70 40.69 29.35
N THR A 968 -21.01 40.20 28.32
CA THR A 968 -20.74 40.97 27.10
C THR A 968 -20.95 40.15 25.82
N SER A 969 -21.17 40.84 24.69
CA SER A 969 -21.04 40.24 23.35
C SER A 969 -19.57 40.20 22.92
N VAL A 970 -19.24 39.35 21.95
CA VAL A 970 -17.86 39.25 21.43
C VAL A 970 -17.44 40.59 20.82
N GLY A 971 -16.35 41.19 21.33
CA GLY A 971 -15.79 42.46 20.82
C GLY A 971 -16.47 43.74 21.34
N SER A 972 -17.33 43.67 22.36
CA SER A 972 -17.95 44.86 22.97
C SER A 972 -17.99 44.79 24.50
N ASP A 973 -18.06 45.95 25.17
CA ASP A 973 -18.20 46.04 26.64
C ASP A 973 -19.64 45.89 27.15
N THR A 974 -20.62 45.89 26.23
CA THR A 974 -22.05 45.69 26.50
C THR A 974 -22.62 44.57 25.64
N ILE A 975 -23.83 44.10 25.96
CA ILE A 975 -24.56 43.17 25.07
C ILE A 975 -25.16 43.98 23.93
N ASN A 976 -24.73 43.72 22.70
CA ASN A 976 -25.24 44.41 21.52
C ASN A 976 -26.27 43.52 20.81
N VAL A 977 -27.42 44.09 20.45
CA VAL A 977 -28.49 43.40 19.73
C VAL A 977 -28.78 44.16 18.45
N THR A 978 -28.35 43.60 17.31
CA THR A 978 -28.57 44.18 15.98
C THR A 978 -29.92 43.77 15.39
N GLN A 979 -30.30 42.51 15.59
CA GLN A 979 -31.57 41.93 15.11
C GLN A 979 -32.23 41.11 16.21
N GLU A 980 -33.56 41.04 16.19
CA GLU A 980 -34.33 40.27 17.17
C GLU A 980 -34.06 38.77 17.02
N ASN A 981 -33.75 38.09 18.13
CA ASN A 981 -33.52 36.63 18.17
C ASN A 981 -32.35 36.11 17.33
N LEU A 982 -31.40 36.96 16.90
CA LEU A 982 -30.16 36.50 16.27
C LEU A 982 -29.32 35.71 17.30
N PRO A 983 -28.94 34.44 17.02
CA PRO A 983 -28.09 33.67 17.91
C PRO A 983 -26.70 34.30 18.00
N GLN A 984 -26.28 34.70 19.20
CA GLN A 984 -24.94 35.24 19.47
C GLN A 984 -24.28 34.55 20.66
N SER A 985 -22.96 34.66 20.77
CA SER A 985 -22.22 34.15 21.92
C SER A 985 -22.10 35.22 23.00
N LEU A 986 -22.46 34.89 24.24
CA LEU A 986 -22.29 35.77 25.40
C LEU A 986 -21.08 35.32 26.22
N ILE A 987 -20.22 36.28 26.56
CA ILE A 987 -19.04 36.08 27.41
C ILE A 987 -19.42 36.46 28.84
N PHE A 988 -19.24 35.54 29.78
CA PHE A 988 -19.38 35.77 31.21
C PHE A 988 -17.97 35.93 31.79
N SER A 989 -17.56 37.18 32.03
CA SER A 989 -16.29 37.50 32.68
C SER A 989 -16.48 37.50 34.19
N ILE A 990 -15.73 36.68 34.93
CA ILE A 990 -15.82 36.56 36.39
C ILE A 990 -14.42 36.69 36.98
N GLN A 991 -14.11 37.86 37.53
CA GLN A 991 -12.81 38.17 38.14
C GLN A 991 -12.94 38.19 39.67
N VAL A 992 -11.98 37.60 40.37
CA VAL A 992 -11.92 37.59 41.84
C VAL A 992 -11.02 38.75 42.28
N LEU A 993 -11.61 39.79 42.87
CA LEU A 993 -10.88 41.02 43.24
C LEU A 993 -10.13 40.89 44.57
N ASN A 994 -10.69 40.15 45.52
CA ASN A 994 -10.11 39.95 46.85
C ASN A 994 -10.07 38.46 47.18
N ASN A 995 -8.90 37.82 47.08
CA ASN A 995 -8.74 36.38 47.28
C ASN A 995 -7.69 36.02 48.37
N TYR A 996 -7.30 36.97 49.21
CA TYR A 996 -6.18 36.79 50.16
C TYR A 996 -6.47 35.86 51.33
N SER A 997 -7.73 35.55 51.65
CA SER A 997 -8.09 34.64 52.74
C SER A 997 -8.15 33.18 52.27
N PRO A 998 -7.31 32.27 52.79
CA PRO A 998 -7.30 30.85 52.42
C PRO A 998 -8.48 30.05 53.02
N ASP A 999 -9.22 30.62 53.96
CA ASP A 999 -10.31 29.95 54.68
C ASP A 999 -11.54 29.72 53.80
N TYR A 1000 -11.72 30.56 52.77
CA TYR A 1000 -12.82 30.44 51.83
C TYR A 1000 -12.52 29.38 50.77
N LYS A 1001 -13.30 28.29 50.79
CA LYS A 1001 -13.23 27.20 49.81
C LYS A 1001 -14.45 27.23 48.91
N ILE A 1002 -14.27 27.67 47.66
CA ILE A 1002 -15.34 27.80 46.66
C ILE A 1002 -15.81 26.40 46.25
N GLN A 1003 -17.08 26.10 46.48
CA GLN A 1003 -17.73 24.86 46.08
C GLN A 1003 -18.50 25.01 44.76
N ALA A 1004 -19.15 26.15 44.57
CA ALA A 1004 -19.87 26.46 43.34
C ALA A 1004 -20.09 27.98 43.20
N PHE A 1005 -20.10 28.47 41.98
CA PHE A 1005 -20.51 29.83 41.63
C PHE A 1005 -21.71 29.75 40.68
N ASP A 1006 -22.88 30.18 41.15
CA ASP A 1006 -24.17 30.08 40.48
C ASP A 1006 -24.60 31.44 39.91
N ILE A 1007 -25.00 31.48 38.63
CA ILE A 1007 -25.59 32.66 37.96
C ILE A 1007 -27.01 32.32 37.54
N TRP A 1008 -27.97 33.16 37.89
CA TRP A 1008 -29.40 32.91 37.70
C TRP A 1008 -29.99 33.92 36.72
N LEU A 1009 -30.38 33.44 35.53
CA LEU A 1009 -31.01 34.23 34.48
C LEU A 1009 -32.50 33.89 34.39
N PRO A 1010 -33.43 34.82 34.65
CA PRO A 1010 -34.85 34.55 34.49
C PRO A 1010 -35.21 34.39 33.00
N LEU A 1011 -35.94 33.33 32.66
CA LEU A 1011 -36.43 33.08 31.31
C LEU A 1011 -37.88 33.57 31.16
N GLY A 1012 -38.23 34.08 29.98
CA GLY A 1012 -39.61 34.43 29.63
C GLY A 1012 -39.73 35.46 28.52
N GLU A 1013 -40.98 35.77 28.16
CA GLU A 1013 -41.28 36.76 27.14
C GLU A 1013 -40.91 38.18 27.60
N VAL A 1014 -40.78 39.09 26.63
CA VAL A 1014 -40.40 40.48 26.86
C VAL A 1014 -41.51 41.18 27.63
N ASP A 1015 -41.21 41.60 28.85
CA ASP A 1015 -42.10 42.40 29.70
C ASP A 1015 -41.50 43.80 29.91
N PRO A 1016 -42.21 44.89 29.55
CA PRO A 1016 -41.74 46.26 29.75
C PRO A 1016 -41.41 46.61 31.21
N TYR A 1017 -42.04 45.93 32.19
CA TYR A 1017 -41.86 46.21 33.62
C TYR A 1017 -40.84 45.28 34.28
N SER A 1018 -40.47 44.17 33.64
CA SER A 1018 -39.50 43.19 34.14
C SER A 1018 -38.65 42.65 32.99
N PRO A 1019 -37.62 43.39 32.55
CA PRO A 1019 -36.84 43.01 31.38
C PRO A 1019 -36.07 41.70 31.61
N LYS A 1020 -36.42 40.66 30.84
CA LYS A 1020 -35.76 39.34 30.87
C LYS A 1020 -34.85 39.20 29.67
N LEU A 1021 -33.58 38.85 29.91
CA LEU A 1021 -32.56 38.77 28.87
C LEU A 1021 -32.88 37.73 27.78
N LEU A 1022 -33.46 36.59 28.15
CA LEU A 1022 -33.66 35.43 27.28
C LEU A 1022 -35.09 34.90 27.36
N LYS A 1023 -35.69 34.56 26.22
CA LYS A 1023 -36.95 33.80 26.17
C LYS A 1023 -36.75 32.33 26.54
N THR A 1024 -35.78 31.68 25.89
CA THR A 1024 -35.41 30.27 26.09
C THR A 1024 -33.95 30.07 25.72
N TYR A 1025 -33.31 29.02 26.26
CA TYR A 1025 -31.96 28.62 25.86
C TYR A 1025 -31.94 27.17 25.33
N GLN A 1026 -31.50 27.00 24.09
CA GLN A 1026 -31.33 25.69 23.42
C GLN A 1026 -29.90 25.52 22.85
N GLY A 1027 -28.95 26.37 23.28
CA GLY A 1027 -27.58 26.38 22.78
C GLY A 1027 -26.71 25.24 23.34
N PRO A 1028 -25.48 25.09 22.80
CA PRO A 1028 -24.51 24.09 23.24
C PRO A 1028 -24.05 24.34 24.69
N ARG A 1029 -23.43 23.35 25.34
CA ARG A 1029 -22.97 23.51 26.73
C ARG A 1029 -22.00 24.70 26.86
N PRO A 1030 -22.03 25.45 27.99
CA PRO A 1030 -21.08 26.54 28.22
C PRO A 1030 -19.63 26.02 28.27
N THR A 1031 -18.69 26.82 27.76
CA THR A 1031 -17.27 26.45 27.66
C THR A 1031 -16.40 27.42 28.46
N MET A 1032 -15.54 26.91 29.34
CA MET A 1032 -14.57 27.72 30.07
C MET A 1032 -13.58 28.40 29.12
N LEU A 1033 -13.23 29.66 29.38
CA LEU A 1033 -12.26 30.41 28.56
C LEU A 1033 -10.81 30.17 28.97
N SER A 1034 -10.53 30.25 30.28
CA SER A 1034 -9.15 30.26 30.78
C SER A 1034 -8.92 29.27 31.92
N ASN A 1035 -9.75 29.33 32.98
CA ASN A 1035 -9.54 28.54 34.18
C ASN A 1035 -10.18 27.14 34.10
N LEU A 1036 -9.51 26.18 33.46
CA LEU A 1036 -9.97 24.80 33.29
C LEU A 1036 -10.13 23.99 34.60
N ARG A 1037 -9.80 24.57 35.78
CA ARG A 1037 -10.08 23.95 37.09
C ARG A 1037 -11.58 23.87 37.40
N PHE A 1038 -12.39 24.67 36.69
CA PHE A 1038 -13.83 24.65 36.80
C PHE A 1038 -14.47 23.99 35.56
N ASN A 1039 -15.71 23.54 35.73
CA ASN A 1039 -16.60 23.12 34.67
C ASN A 1039 -17.94 23.84 34.88
N VAL A 1040 -18.55 24.32 33.80
CA VAL A 1040 -19.81 25.07 33.88
C VAL A 1040 -20.94 24.18 33.42
N ILE A 1041 -21.95 24.05 34.28
CA ILE A 1041 -23.15 23.26 34.01
C ILE A 1041 -24.34 24.20 33.96
N HIS A 1042 -25.22 24.03 32.98
CA HIS A 1042 -26.49 24.75 32.94
C HIS A 1042 -27.64 23.86 33.42
N ARG A 1043 -28.61 24.45 34.11
CA ARG A 1043 -29.84 23.81 34.60
C ARG A 1043 -31.03 24.75 34.41
N PHE A 1044 -32.25 24.19 34.44
CA PHE A 1044 -33.49 24.95 34.28
C PHE A 1044 -34.41 24.84 35.51
N PRO A 1045 -33.99 25.31 36.70
CA PRO A 1045 -34.84 25.29 37.89
C PRO A 1045 -36.05 26.24 37.76
N ARG A 1046 -37.17 25.87 38.38
CA ARG A 1046 -38.31 26.77 38.61
C ARG A 1046 -38.19 27.38 40.01
N LEU A 1047 -38.18 28.70 40.09
CA LEU A 1047 -38.19 29.47 41.34
C LEU A 1047 -39.40 30.41 41.27
N ASP A 1048 -40.28 30.38 42.27
CA ASP A 1048 -41.53 31.17 42.31
C ASP A 1048 -42.37 31.07 41.02
N ASP A 1049 -42.58 29.83 40.54
CA ASP A 1049 -43.26 29.49 39.26
C ASP A 1049 -42.66 30.08 37.98
N LYS A 1050 -41.48 30.72 38.05
CA LYS A 1050 -40.74 31.24 36.89
C LYS A 1050 -39.55 30.35 36.55
N LEU A 1051 -39.42 30.02 35.26
CA LEU A 1051 -38.28 29.24 34.76
C LEU A 1051 -37.01 30.10 34.76
N HIS A 1052 -35.92 29.58 35.32
CA HIS A 1052 -34.62 30.24 35.33
C HIS A 1052 -33.59 29.37 34.61
N LEU A 1053 -32.66 29.99 33.90
CA LEU A 1053 -31.41 29.37 33.45
C LEU A 1053 -30.36 29.58 34.55
N GLN A 1054 -29.99 28.49 35.23
CA GLN A 1054 -28.94 28.49 36.24
C GLN A 1054 -27.63 28.00 35.60
N LEU A 1055 -26.60 28.84 35.61
CA LEU A 1055 -25.25 28.50 35.16
C LEU A 1055 -24.34 28.34 36.39
N THR A 1056 -23.89 27.11 36.65
CA THR A 1056 -23.08 26.76 37.83
C THR A 1056 -21.65 26.43 37.41
N ALA A 1057 -20.69 27.26 37.79
CA ALA A 1057 -19.27 26.92 37.71
C ALA A 1057 -18.87 26.06 38.93
N MET A 1058 -18.55 24.78 38.69
CA MET A 1058 -18.13 23.82 39.71
C MET A 1058 -16.67 23.39 39.54
N PRO A 1059 -15.91 23.23 40.63
CA PRO A 1059 -14.58 22.62 40.59
C PRO A 1059 -14.55 21.22 39.98
N ARG A 1060 -13.53 20.91 39.19
CA ARG A 1060 -13.22 19.55 38.70
C ARG A 1060 -12.51 18.67 39.75
N SER A 1061 -12.05 19.27 40.85
CA SER A 1061 -11.34 18.56 41.93
C SER A 1061 -12.23 17.48 42.56
N MET A 1062 -11.67 16.29 42.83
CA MET A 1062 -12.37 15.23 43.57
C MET A 1062 -12.85 15.69 44.95
N LYS A 1063 -12.19 16.70 45.53
CA LYS A 1063 -12.56 17.30 46.82
C LYS A 1063 -13.83 18.17 46.74
N ARG A 1064 -14.33 18.47 45.54
CA ARG A 1064 -15.50 19.32 45.24
C ARG A 1064 -15.40 20.77 45.73
N PHE A 1065 -14.20 21.28 46.03
CA PHE A 1065 -13.96 22.68 46.35
C PHE A 1065 -12.57 23.13 45.86
N VAL A 1066 -12.38 24.43 45.66
CA VAL A 1066 -11.08 25.08 45.39
C VAL A 1066 -10.86 26.22 46.39
N PRO A 1067 -9.67 26.31 47.03
CA PRO A 1067 -9.32 27.47 47.85
C PRO A 1067 -9.41 28.79 47.05
N ALA A 1068 -10.05 29.82 47.60
CA ALA A 1068 -10.28 31.09 46.90
C ALA A 1068 -8.98 31.78 46.49
N ASN A 1069 -7.92 31.68 47.29
CA ASN A 1069 -6.59 32.24 46.99
C ASN A 1069 -5.92 31.65 45.73
N MET A 1070 -6.39 30.51 45.23
CA MET A 1070 -5.89 29.88 44.01
C MET A 1070 -6.70 30.26 42.77
N VAL A 1071 -7.66 31.17 42.90
CA VAL A 1071 -8.58 31.57 41.83
C VAL A 1071 -8.47 33.07 41.60
N SER A 1072 -7.97 33.44 40.41
CA SER A 1072 -7.96 34.83 39.93
C SER A 1072 -9.18 35.13 39.05
N GLU A 1073 -9.66 34.15 38.27
CA GLU A 1073 -10.85 34.29 37.42
C GLU A 1073 -11.56 32.95 37.14
N MET A 1074 -12.81 33.01 36.68
CA MET A 1074 -13.68 31.88 36.33
C MET A 1074 -14.52 32.15 35.07
N SER A 1075 -13.96 32.85 34.08
CA SER A 1075 -14.68 33.31 32.89
C SER A 1075 -15.05 32.17 31.92
N PHE A 1076 -16.23 32.26 31.27
CA PHE A 1076 -16.72 31.25 30.31
C PHE A 1076 -17.62 31.86 29.23
N VAL A 1077 -17.84 31.12 28.13
CA VAL A 1077 -18.71 31.52 27.01
C VAL A 1077 -19.97 30.65 26.95
N LEU A 1078 -21.09 31.30 26.72
CA LEU A 1078 -22.37 30.68 26.39
C LEU A 1078 -22.67 30.91 24.90
N GLY A 1079 -22.62 29.83 24.10
CA GLY A 1079 -22.84 29.91 22.66
C GLY A 1079 -24.31 29.85 22.25
N LEU A 1080 -24.61 30.38 21.05
CA LEU A 1080 -25.93 30.35 20.39
C LEU A 1080 -27.10 30.85 21.27
N VAL A 1081 -26.87 31.96 21.96
CA VAL A 1081 -27.86 32.61 22.83
C VAL A 1081 -28.73 33.55 22.00
N ARG A 1082 -30.05 33.36 22.06
CA ARG A 1082 -31.03 34.28 21.45
C ARG A 1082 -31.44 35.32 22.47
N VAL A 1083 -30.94 36.54 22.29
CA VAL A 1083 -31.18 37.67 23.20
C VAL A 1083 -32.45 38.40 22.79
N ASN A 1084 -33.30 38.72 23.78
CA ASN A 1084 -34.53 39.48 23.56
C ASN A 1084 -34.20 40.93 23.15
N LYS A 1085 -34.94 41.47 22.16
CA LYS A 1085 -34.86 42.89 21.78
C LYS A 1085 -35.86 43.69 22.60
N PHE A 1086 -35.44 44.84 23.13
CA PHE A 1086 -36.28 45.75 23.92
C PHE A 1086 -36.63 47.01 23.11
N ALA A 1087 -37.69 47.73 23.48
CA ALA A 1087 -38.06 48.97 22.77
C ALA A 1087 -37.09 50.14 23.05
N SER A 1088 -36.45 50.15 24.22
CA SER A 1088 -35.49 51.19 24.63
C SER A 1088 -34.11 50.97 23.98
N PRO A 1089 -33.39 52.03 23.57
CA PRO A 1089 -32.06 51.91 22.95
C PRO A 1089 -31.02 51.32 23.92
N GLU A 1090 -31.16 51.58 25.21
CA GLU A 1090 -30.38 50.97 26.29
C GLU A 1090 -31.35 50.41 27.34
N THR A 1091 -31.16 49.13 27.72
CA THR A 1091 -31.94 48.47 28.78
C THR A 1091 -30.98 47.89 29.82
N ARG A 1092 -31.21 48.20 31.09
CA ARG A 1092 -30.43 47.68 32.21
C ARG A 1092 -31.26 46.68 33.00
N PHE A 1093 -30.70 45.52 33.30
CA PHE A 1093 -31.34 44.53 34.15
C PHE A 1093 -30.32 43.86 35.08
N ARG A 1094 -30.82 43.36 36.20
CA ARG A 1094 -30.00 42.84 37.29
C ARG A 1094 -30.07 41.32 37.34
N VAL A 1095 -28.92 40.66 37.24
CA VAL A 1095 -28.78 39.19 37.26
C VAL A 1095 -28.31 38.75 38.63
N ARG A 1096 -28.97 37.78 39.25
CA ARG A 1096 -28.58 37.26 40.56
C ARG A 1096 -27.41 36.30 40.44
N THR A 1097 -26.43 36.45 41.32
CA THR A 1097 -25.32 35.51 41.50
C THR A 1097 -25.33 34.96 42.91
N GLN A 1098 -24.80 33.74 43.08
CA GLN A 1098 -24.71 33.10 44.38
C GLN A 1098 -23.42 32.29 44.45
N VAL A 1099 -22.64 32.46 45.50
CA VAL A 1099 -21.39 31.72 45.72
C VAL A 1099 -21.53 30.85 46.94
N ARG A 1100 -21.23 29.55 46.78
CA ARG A 1100 -21.23 28.56 47.85
C ARG A 1100 -19.83 28.30 48.34
N TYR A 1101 -19.60 28.53 49.63
CA TYR A 1101 -18.36 28.20 50.34
C TYR A 1101 -18.57 27.08 51.34
N ARG A 1102 -17.50 26.34 51.60
CA ARG A 1102 -17.45 25.34 52.68
C ARG A 1102 -16.90 26.01 53.95
N LEU A 1103 -17.78 26.56 54.78
CA LEU A 1103 -17.50 27.16 56.12
C LEU A 1103 -18.53 26.64 57.14
N ASP A 1104 -18.12 26.44 58.40
CA ASP A 1104 -18.92 25.73 59.42
C ASP A 1104 -20.13 26.52 59.97
N ARG A 1105 -20.30 27.81 59.65
CA ARG A 1105 -21.53 28.57 59.97
C ARG A 1105 -21.86 29.60 58.86
N ILE A 1106 -22.95 29.32 58.13
CA ILE A 1106 -23.60 30.02 57.00
C ILE A 1106 -22.77 30.08 55.68
N PRO A 1107 -23.20 29.42 54.58
CA PRO A 1107 -22.28 29.01 53.51
C PRO A 1107 -22.48 29.71 52.14
N THR A 1108 -23.43 30.63 51.99
CA THR A 1108 -23.84 31.20 50.70
C THR A 1108 -23.84 32.72 50.72
N PHE A 1109 -23.16 33.34 49.76
CA PHE A 1109 -23.25 34.79 49.53
C PHE A 1109 -23.99 35.06 48.23
N ASP A 1110 -25.04 35.87 48.31
CA ASP A 1110 -25.80 36.32 47.15
C ASP A 1110 -25.29 37.68 46.69
N GLY A 1111 -25.10 37.81 45.39
CA GLY A 1111 -24.69 39.04 44.72
C GLY A 1111 -25.60 39.35 43.53
N TYR A 1112 -25.34 40.48 42.91
CA TYR A 1112 -26.06 40.90 41.71
C TYR A 1112 -25.10 41.52 40.69
N ILE A 1113 -25.38 41.28 39.42
CA ILE A 1113 -24.66 41.85 38.27
C ILE A 1113 -25.61 42.79 37.56
N ASP A 1114 -25.20 44.04 37.37
CA ASP A 1114 -25.93 44.96 36.50
C ASP A 1114 -25.45 44.75 35.06
N VAL A 1115 -26.37 44.39 34.17
CA VAL A 1115 -26.09 44.09 32.76
C VAL A 1115 -26.72 45.17 31.90
N VAL A 1116 -25.94 45.71 30.98
CA VAL A 1116 -26.38 46.75 30.04
C VAL A 1116 -26.50 46.13 28.65
N LEU A 1117 -27.70 46.23 28.08
CA LEU A 1117 -28.01 45.80 26.72
C LEU A 1117 -28.27 47.04 25.85
N LYS A 1118 -27.61 47.11 24.70
CA LYS A 1118 -27.78 48.16 23.71
C LYS A 1118 -28.34 47.56 22.42
N ASN A 1119 -29.42 48.15 21.92
CA ASN A 1119 -29.90 47.86 20.57
C ASN A 1119 -29.07 48.71 19.60
N VAL A 1120 -28.23 48.06 18.79
CA VAL A 1120 -27.29 48.73 17.87
C VAL A 1120 -27.83 48.72 16.45
#